data_AF-A0A7H0F4C5-F1
#
_entry.id   AF-A0A7H0F4C5-F1
#
_cell.length_a   1.000
_cell.length_b   1.000
_cell.length_c   1.000
_cell.angle_alpha   90.00
_cell.angle_beta   90.00
_cell.angle_gamma   90.00
#
_symmetry.space_group_name_H-M   'P 1'
#
loop_
_entity.id
_entity.type
_entity.pdbx_description
1 polymer ?
#
loop_
_entity_poly.entity_id
_entity_poly.type
_entity_poly.pdbx_seq_one_letter_code
_entity_poly.pdbx_strand_id
1 'polypeptide(L)'
;MNSSDNKIHEIHEFSTGIEFEQRGNSWVSTGFTGRYMNSTMGEIPKVVERSIANEEFALVEGSSTEKPAIIARILGSGDDIWSVIAVVTRGRDEVGRSAAFHRYFLCRGDHKLRVILAWWEQNNRPTFNPLDKQDEGSPHIFEGEVPKLPDLEQILPLFKVQTKPQEEQRLSSSSQSAQEAVLTWGVPGQSGETRVIKEGIFPLSEEPLSTPESQNVEEYSLFQQLSPIVLESNVQYDLYTINVLAISKRNSCKNGLPVCWAFDVEALVKPERFQVIKPASQKARDGINRAIAAGSRVVRNAVNIDEAALKSALRSLANSSQVKPESVETIVNGLNNKDVTREYWHSLFNAQGIDRAIKEKIYSPQIVRLMTLRALVIPETLPEFLQWLNIQKGSNVDGNQRVSLELQKKIQPLFPKEQIGAGITYLLPSLLGGKISVDGLCWLLAKSGGDTIWAYGRNQFINNIKYDLQLIYNYYSKPIVGLFDESTLKCKAEVWRSLINRWQGIRGGYKKCEKYRPLAQLFERFKEYDLAGYFYQVSDGVVKKDLFDEIPKAQNRPSPVIYGLGIEREVTLEDILIDLVNSIVNFFNQDVDMKLVFVIPVSLLILGSGWFIGSKTWQYVYANEAEKFLCEKSGGGENCPVIVLNGKTHYSFNEIKQVIPKVVNQVVEQQKKILTPEPTQSPGLNRSGQSSEQQDIEGKVIGELIQILGDKTLKYEDLNSTDKIEEAVKTQWVIAVYNYQLKSKIEQKISTQKSNKEECFLQIFGFCLQKNIKTEETYSLEAKLTNDINEKIKPESKDKTTKTGSKVKS
;
A
#
# COMPACT_ATOMS: atom_id res chain seq x y z
N MET A 1 -36.03 -44.78 2.20
CA MET A 1 -37.47 -44.84 1.86
C MET A 1 -37.59 -45.32 0.41
N ASN A 2 -38.19 -46.50 0.25
CA ASN A 2 -38.53 -47.11 -1.04
C ASN A 2 -39.79 -46.42 -1.60
N SER A 3 -39.71 -45.91 -2.83
CA SER A 3 -40.87 -45.73 -3.70
C SER A 3 -40.41 -46.03 -5.12
N SER A 4 -40.69 -47.26 -5.54
CA SER A 4 -40.69 -47.74 -6.91
C SER A 4 -41.86 -47.09 -7.65
N ASP A 5 -41.65 -45.88 -8.15
CA ASP A 5 -42.42 -45.37 -9.29
C ASP A 5 -41.54 -45.58 -10.52
N ASN A 6 -42.04 -46.34 -11.50
CA ASN A 6 -41.52 -46.31 -12.87
C ASN A 6 -41.72 -44.89 -13.41
N LYS A 7 -40.83 -43.97 -13.03
CA LYS A 7 -40.79 -42.63 -13.57
C LYS A 7 -40.02 -42.71 -14.88
N ILE A 8 -40.75 -42.54 -15.98
CA ILE A 8 -40.17 -42.20 -17.26
C ILE A 8 -39.21 -41.01 -17.06
N HIS A 9 -37.98 -41.14 -17.53
CA HIS A 9 -36.97 -40.10 -17.43
C HIS A 9 -36.55 -39.63 -18.81
N GLU A 10 -36.72 -38.33 -19.05
CA GLU A 10 -36.23 -37.67 -20.25
C GLU A 10 -34.77 -37.28 -20.05
N ILE A 11 -33.92 -37.75 -20.96
CA ILE A 11 -32.51 -37.42 -21.03
C ILE A 11 -32.30 -36.65 -22.33
N HIS A 12 -31.88 -35.41 -22.19
CA HIS A 12 -31.52 -34.57 -23.31
C HIS A 12 -30.02 -34.66 -23.58
N GLU A 13 -29.64 -34.47 -24.84
CA GLU A 13 -28.25 -34.30 -25.22
C GLU A 13 -28.02 -33.11 -26.16
N PHE A 14 -26.78 -32.63 -26.17
CA PHE A 14 -26.21 -31.73 -27.15
C PHE A 14 -24.68 -31.86 -27.17
N SER A 15 -24.03 -31.35 -28.22
CA SER A 15 -22.59 -31.50 -28.44
C SER A 15 -21.91 -30.18 -28.82
N THR A 16 -20.59 -30.10 -28.63
CA THR A 16 -19.77 -28.98 -29.13
C THR A 16 -19.96 -28.81 -30.64
N GLY A 17 -20.38 -27.64 -31.10
CA GLY A 17 -20.56 -27.40 -32.53
C GLY A 17 -19.24 -27.11 -33.24
N ILE A 18 -18.99 -27.91 -34.27
CA ILE A 18 -17.79 -27.82 -35.10
C ILE A 18 -18.15 -27.84 -36.58
N GLU A 19 -17.32 -27.18 -37.37
CA GLU A 19 -17.19 -27.48 -38.79
C GLU A 19 -16.25 -28.70 -38.90
N PHE A 20 -16.59 -29.64 -39.77
CA PHE A 20 -15.81 -30.87 -39.91
C PHE A 20 -15.81 -31.39 -41.34
N GLU A 21 -14.69 -32.04 -41.70
CA GLU A 21 -14.55 -32.81 -42.92
C GLU A 21 -14.64 -34.30 -42.60
N GLN A 22 -15.53 -35.02 -43.29
CA GLN A 22 -15.65 -36.46 -43.15
C GLN A 22 -14.54 -37.17 -43.95
N ARG A 23 -13.82 -38.08 -43.30
CA ARG A 23 -12.78 -38.94 -43.89
C ARG A 23 -13.13 -40.40 -43.61
N GLY A 24 -13.98 -40.97 -44.47
CA GLY A 24 -14.51 -42.32 -44.29
C GLY A 24 -15.39 -42.42 -43.02
N ASN A 25 -15.01 -43.30 -42.09
CA ASN A 25 -15.66 -43.44 -40.77
C ASN A 25 -15.06 -42.49 -39.70
N SER A 26 -14.09 -41.66 -40.08
CA SER A 26 -13.47 -40.67 -39.19
C SER A 26 -13.86 -39.25 -39.61
N TRP A 27 -13.65 -38.29 -38.72
CA TRP A 27 -13.85 -36.87 -39.00
C TRP A 27 -12.62 -36.09 -38.52
N VAL A 28 -12.40 -34.92 -39.13
CA VAL A 28 -11.44 -33.91 -38.66
C VAL A 28 -12.18 -32.58 -38.50
N SER A 29 -11.89 -31.86 -37.43
CA SER A 29 -12.46 -30.52 -37.23
C SER A 29 -11.74 -29.52 -38.14
N THR A 30 -12.49 -28.60 -38.74
CA THR A 30 -11.97 -27.47 -39.53
C THR A 30 -12.22 -26.12 -38.84
N GLY A 31 -12.87 -26.14 -37.68
CA GLY A 31 -13.23 -24.95 -36.93
C GLY A 31 -14.37 -25.18 -35.93
N PHE A 32 -14.57 -24.22 -35.03
CA PHE A 32 -15.74 -24.19 -34.13
C PHE A 32 -16.82 -23.29 -34.72
N THR A 33 -18.09 -23.73 -34.68
CA THR A 33 -19.21 -22.94 -35.21
C THR A 33 -19.69 -21.84 -34.27
N GLY A 34 -19.27 -21.88 -33.01
CA GLY A 34 -19.73 -20.97 -31.95
C GLY A 34 -21.16 -21.25 -31.47
N ARG A 35 -21.79 -22.33 -31.93
CA ARG A 35 -23.11 -22.83 -31.45
C ARG A 35 -22.97 -24.29 -31.03
N TYR A 36 -23.96 -24.82 -30.32
CA TYR A 36 -24.03 -26.27 -30.08
C TYR A 36 -24.63 -26.99 -31.28
N MET A 37 -24.31 -28.28 -31.43
CA MET A 37 -24.87 -29.16 -32.46
C MET A 37 -25.47 -30.42 -31.84
N ASN A 38 -26.20 -31.20 -32.64
CA ASN A 38 -26.80 -32.48 -32.23
C ASN A 38 -27.63 -32.34 -30.94
N SER A 39 -28.43 -31.27 -30.88
CA SER A 39 -29.23 -30.93 -29.70
C SER A 39 -30.62 -31.51 -29.81
N THR A 40 -31.01 -32.27 -28.80
CA THR A 40 -32.40 -32.73 -28.58
C THR A 40 -33.29 -31.65 -27.95
N MET A 41 -32.72 -30.50 -27.57
CA MET A 41 -33.43 -29.36 -26.98
C MET A 41 -33.25 -28.10 -27.84
N GLY A 42 -34.28 -27.25 -27.87
CA GLY A 42 -34.20 -25.97 -28.57
C GLY A 42 -33.28 -24.96 -27.91
N GLU A 43 -33.51 -24.70 -26.61
CA GLU A 43 -32.68 -23.80 -25.80
C GLU A 43 -31.99 -24.60 -24.69
N ILE A 44 -30.68 -24.45 -24.57
CA ILE A 44 -29.90 -25.08 -23.49
C ILE A 44 -30.21 -24.32 -22.20
N PRO A 45 -30.48 -25.01 -21.07
CA PRO A 45 -30.75 -24.33 -19.82
C PRO A 45 -29.61 -23.38 -19.43
N LYS A 46 -29.95 -22.13 -19.10
CA LYS A 46 -28.97 -21.05 -18.83
C LYS A 46 -27.94 -21.43 -17.76
N VAL A 47 -28.34 -22.20 -16.76
CA VAL A 47 -27.44 -22.67 -15.70
C VAL A 47 -26.36 -23.62 -16.23
N VAL A 48 -26.70 -24.43 -17.25
CA VAL A 48 -25.77 -25.33 -17.93
C VAL A 48 -24.81 -24.53 -18.78
N GLU A 49 -25.32 -23.61 -19.60
CA GLU A 49 -24.49 -22.73 -20.43
C GLU A 49 -23.47 -21.95 -19.59
N ARG A 50 -23.92 -21.40 -18.45
CA ARG A 50 -23.05 -20.71 -17.49
C ARG A 50 -21.94 -21.61 -16.97
N SER A 51 -22.26 -22.85 -16.60
CA SER A 51 -21.27 -23.79 -16.08
C SER A 51 -20.24 -24.20 -17.15
N ILE A 52 -20.67 -24.37 -18.40
CA ILE A 52 -19.77 -24.58 -19.55
C ILE A 52 -18.87 -23.37 -19.77
N ALA A 53 -19.45 -22.16 -19.82
CA ALA A 53 -18.70 -20.91 -20.01
C ALA A 53 -17.71 -20.64 -18.87
N ASN A 54 -18.03 -21.09 -17.65
CA ASN A 54 -17.15 -21.05 -16.49
C ASN A 54 -16.04 -22.10 -16.50
N GLU A 55 -15.89 -22.87 -17.59
CA GLU A 55 -14.87 -23.91 -17.77
C GLU A 55 -14.96 -25.04 -16.74
N GLU A 56 -16.16 -25.28 -16.17
CA GLU A 56 -16.35 -26.29 -15.11
C GLU A 56 -16.37 -27.72 -15.66
N PHE A 57 -16.47 -27.88 -16.98
CA PHE A 57 -16.34 -29.15 -17.71
C PHE A 57 -15.07 -29.19 -18.59
N ALA A 58 -14.16 -28.22 -18.44
CA ALA A 58 -13.02 -28.08 -19.34
C ALA A 58 -11.79 -28.88 -18.87
N LEU A 59 -11.13 -29.51 -19.84
CA LEU A 59 -9.78 -30.08 -19.70
C LEU A 59 -8.73 -29.04 -20.10
N VAL A 60 -7.53 -29.14 -19.54
CA VAL A 60 -6.40 -28.31 -19.97
C VAL A 60 -6.09 -28.59 -21.45
N GLU A 61 -5.72 -27.57 -22.21
CA GLU A 61 -5.39 -27.74 -23.63
C GLU A 61 -4.30 -28.81 -23.82
N GLY A 62 -4.51 -29.72 -24.77
CA GLY A 62 -3.61 -30.84 -25.05
C GLY A 62 -3.66 -32.00 -24.05
N SER A 63 -4.51 -31.97 -23.03
CA SER A 63 -4.63 -33.06 -22.05
C SER A 63 -5.68 -34.13 -22.41
N SER A 64 -6.30 -34.06 -23.59
CA SER A 64 -7.26 -35.08 -24.02
C SER A 64 -6.56 -36.40 -24.38
N THR A 65 -7.05 -37.48 -23.79
CA THR A 65 -6.55 -38.85 -23.97
C THR A 65 -7.35 -39.61 -25.03
N GLU A 66 -6.87 -40.78 -25.46
CA GLU A 66 -7.62 -41.67 -26.36
C GLU A 66 -8.88 -42.21 -25.69
N LYS A 67 -8.81 -42.48 -24.38
CA LYS A 67 -10.00 -42.79 -23.57
C LYS A 67 -10.77 -41.50 -23.28
N PRO A 68 -12.10 -41.53 -23.38
CA PRO A 68 -12.92 -40.36 -23.07
C PRO A 68 -12.91 -40.09 -21.57
N ALA A 69 -12.74 -38.82 -21.19
CA ALA A 69 -12.93 -38.39 -19.82
C ALA A 69 -14.41 -38.12 -19.54
N ILE A 70 -14.84 -38.37 -18.30
CA ILE A 70 -16.24 -38.17 -17.90
C ILE A 70 -16.28 -37.16 -16.76
N ILE A 71 -17.06 -36.10 -16.94
CA ILE A 71 -17.21 -35.04 -15.96
C ILE A 71 -18.69 -34.89 -15.63
N ALA A 72 -19.05 -35.03 -14.36
CA ALA A 72 -20.43 -34.97 -13.91
C ALA A 72 -20.63 -33.88 -12.87
N ARG A 73 -21.78 -33.21 -12.95
CA ARG A 73 -22.14 -32.12 -12.03
C ARG A 73 -23.65 -31.98 -11.90
N ILE A 74 -24.09 -31.60 -10.71
CA ILE A 74 -25.44 -31.11 -10.46
C ILE A 74 -25.41 -29.58 -10.45
N LEU A 75 -26.30 -28.97 -11.20
CA LEU A 75 -26.35 -27.54 -11.48
C LEU A 75 -27.68 -26.96 -11.06
N GLY A 76 -27.70 -25.68 -10.67
CA GLY A 76 -28.92 -24.93 -10.38
C GLY A 76 -29.51 -25.14 -8.99
N SER A 77 -30.68 -24.56 -8.78
CA SER A 77 -31.40 -24.56 -7.50
C SER A 77 -32.90 -24.42 -7.73
N GLY A 78 -33.71 -24.91 -6.79
CA GLY A 78 -35.18 -24.87 -6.91
C GLY A 78 -35.67 -25.70 -8.11
N ASP A 79 -36.50 -25.11 -8.96
CA ASP A 79 -37.08 -25.81 -10.10
C ASP A 79 -36.16 -25.93 -11.32
N ASP A 80 -35.03 -25.19 -11.34
CA ASP A 80 -34.04 -25.19 -12.43
C ASP A 80 -32.81 -26.06 -12.12
N ILE A 81 -33.01 -27.17 -11.40
CA ILE A 81 -31.92 -28.11 -11.12
C ILE A 81 -31.73 -29.08 -12.27
N TRP A 82 -30.48 -29.25 -12.70
CA TRP A 82 -30.08 -30.15 -13.77
C TRP A 82 -28.91 -31.04 -13.34
N SER A 83 -29.04 -32.35 -13.57
CA SER A 83 -27.91 -33.27 -13.54
C SER A 83 -27.29 -33.33 -14.93
N VAL A 84 -25.98 -33.12 -15.02
CA VAL A 84 -25.26 -33.05 -16.31
C VAL A 84 -24.04 -33.97 -16.29
N ILE A 85 -23.87 -34.74 -17.36
CA ILE A 85 -22.66 -35.53 -17.63
C ILE A 85 -22.08 -35.06 -18.97
N ALA A 86 -20.83 -34.61 -18.94
CA ALA A 86 -20.04 -34.31 -20.12
C ALA A 86 -19.08 -35.47 -20.40
N VAL A 87 -19.19 -36.05 -21.59
CA VAL A 87 -18.24 -37.02 -22.13
C VAL A 87 -17.28 -36.26 -23.05
N VAL A 88 -16.00 -36.25 -22.67
CA VAL A 88 -14.96 -35.46 -23.34
C VAL A 88 -14.08 -36.39 -24.16
N THR A 89 -14.17 -36.27 -25.48
CA THR A 89 -13.42 -37.10 -26.43
C THR A 89 -12.30 -36.29 -27.07
N ARG A 90 -11.18 -36.93 -27.36
CA ARG A 90 -10.11 -36.37 -28.18
C ARG A 90 -10.49 -36.41 -29.66
N GLY A 91 -10.50 -35.26 -30.30
CA GLY A 91 -10.53 -35.16 -31.77
C GLY A 91 -9.26 -34.50 -32.31
N ARG A 92 -9.18 -34.38 -33.64
CA ARG A 92 -8.06 -33.76 -34.33
C ARG A 92 -8.55 -32.69 -35.30
N ASP A 93 -7.76 -31.63 -35.43
CA ASP A 93 -7.96 -30.62 -36.47
C ASP A 93 -7.33 -31.04 -37.81
N GLU A 94 -7.51 -30.23 -38.85
CA GLU A 94 -6.99 -30.45 -40.19
C GLU A 94 -5.45 -30.51 -40.26
N VAL A 95 -4.76 -29.95 -39.26
CA VAL A 95 -3.29 -29.90 -39.14
C VAL A 95 -2.76 -30.98 -38.18
N GLY A 96 -3.65 -31.82 -37.62
CA GLY A 96 -3.30 -32.92 -36.72
C GLY A 96 -3.12 -32.54 -35.25
N ARG A 97 -3.38 -31.29 -34.84
CA ARG A 97 -3.42 -30.89 -33.43
C ARG A 97 -4.63 -31.51 -32.76
N SER A 98 -4.46 -31.88 -31.50
CA SER A 98 -5.51 -32.54 -30.72
C SER A 98 -6.31 -31.53 -29.92
N ALA A 99 -7.64 -31.69 -29.92
CA ALA A 99 -8.57 -30.86 -29.16
C ALA A 99 -9.54 -31.74 -28.38
N ALA A 100 -10.16 -31.16 -27.35
CA ALA A 100 -11.19 -31.80 -26.54
C ALA A 100 -12.58 -31.38 -27.07
N PHE A 101 -13.43 -32.35 -27.35
CA PHE A 101 -14.79 -32.14 -27.81
C PHE A 101 -15.77 -32.81 -26.84
N HIS A 102 -16.89 -32.14 -26.57
CA HIS A 102 -17.81 -32.51 -25.52
C HIS A 102 -19.14 -32.97 -26.09
N ARG A 103 -19.64 -34.07 -25.55
CA ARG A 103 -21.04 -34.50 -25.66
C ARG A 103 -21.67 -34.43 -24.28
N TYR A 104 -22.74 -33.66 -24.13
CA TYR A 104 -23.41 -33.41 -22.88
C TYR A 104 -24.72 -34.19 -22.82
N PHE A 105 -24.98 -34.82 -21.68
CA PHE A 105 -26.24 -35.49 -21.35
C PHE A 105 -26.84 -34.86 -20.11
N LEU A 106 -28.13 -34.57 -20.14
CA LEU A 106 -28.81 -33.75 -19.14
C LEU A 106 -30.14 -34.38 -18.75
N CYS A 107 -30.44 -34.33 -17.45
CA CYS A 107 -31.73 -34.75 -16.93
C CYS A 107 -32.14 -33.81 -15.79
N ARG A 108 -33.39 -33.35 -15.80
CA ARG A 108 -33.89 -32.38 -14.82
C ARG A 108 -34.06 -33.03 -13.44
N GLY A 109 -33.47 -32.42 -12.42
CA GLY A 109 -33.51 -32.86 -11.02
C GLY A 109 -32.13 -33.13 -10.39
N ASP A 110 -32.10 -33.17 -9.06
CA ASP A 110 -30.90 -33.20 -8.19
C ASP A 110 -30.37 -34.61 -7.84
N HIS A 111 -30.97 -35.66 -8.39
CA HIS A 111 -30.56 -37.06 -8.17
C HIS A 111 -30.57 -37.88 -9.47
N LYS A 112 -30.32 -37.23 -10.61
CA LYS A 112 -30.47 -37.83 -11.94
C LYS A 112 -29.17 -38.23 -12.60
N LEU A 113 -28.01 -37.91 -12.02
CA LEU A 113 -26.71 -38.39 -12.54
C LEU A 113 -26.68 -39.91 -12.75
N ARG A 114 -27.20 -40.68 -11.79
CA ARG A 114 -27.31 -42.14 -11.89
C ARG A 114 -28.23 -42.63 -13.02
N VAL A 115 -29.26 -41.86 -13.36
CA VAL A 115 -30.20 -42.16 -14.45
C VAL A 115 -29.46 -42.02 -15.78
N ILE A 116 -28.75 -40.90 -15.92
CA ILE A 116 -27.93 -40.64 -17.11
C ILE A 116 -26.84 -41.70 -17.25
N LEU A 117 -26.16 -42.08 -16.17
CA LEU A 117 -25.15 -43.15 -16.19
C LEU A 117 -25.75 -44.50 -16.63
N ALA A 118 -26.89 -44.91 -16.07
CA ALA A 118 -27.53 -46.17 -16.42
C ALA A 118 -27.92 -46.21 -17.90
N TRP A 119 -28.54 -45.14 -18.40
CA TRP A 119 -28.86 -45.02 -19.81
C TRP A 119 -27.59 -45.03 -20.68
N TRP A 120 -26.56 -44.27 -20.30
CA TRP A 120 -25.31 -44.15 -21.07
C TRP A 120 -24.57 -45.49 -21.18
N GLU A 121 -24.53 -46.28 -20.11
CA GLU A 121 -23.94 -47.62 -20.13
C GLU A 121 -24.74 -48.62 -20.97
N GLN A 122 -26.08 -48.58 -20.91
CA GLN A 122 -26.94 -49.45 -21.71
C GLN A 122 -26.90 -49.14 -23.21
N ASN A 123 -26.58 -47.90 -23.58
CA ASN A 123 -26.57 -47.43 -24.96
C ASN A 123 -25.16 -47.43 -25.59
N ASN A 124 -24.30 -48.37 -25.18
CA ASN A 124 -22.93 -48.53 -25.70
C ASN A 124 -22.02 -47.32 -25.48
N ARG A 125 -22.23 -46.56 -24.40
CA ARG A 125 -21.34 -45.48 -23.94
C ARG A 125 -21.04 -44.46 -25.04
N PRO A 126 -22.08 -43.77 -25.58
CA PRO A 126 -21.92 -42.84 -26.68
C PRO A 126 -20.89 -41.75 -26.34
N THR A 127 -20.02 -41.47 -27.31
CA THR A 127 -18.98 -40.43 -27.22
C THR A 127 -19.25 -39.32 -28.24
N PHE A 128 -18.47 -38.25 -28.24
CA PHE A 128 -18.63 -37.19 -29.23
C PHE A 128 -18.38 -37.71 -30.65
N ASN A 129 -19.39 -37.56 -31.51
CA ASN A 129 -19.31 -37.82 -32.93
C ASN A 129 -20.16 -36.77 -33.69
N PRO A 130 -19.56 -35.91 -34.52
CA PRO A 130 -20.30 -34.87 -35.25
C PRO A 130 -21.17 -35.44 -36.37
N LEU A 131 -20.99 -36.71 -36.74
CA LEU A 131 -21.82 -37.43 -37.73
C LEU A 131 -23.15 -37.91 -37.14
N ASP A 132 -23.26 -38.01 -35.82
CA ASP A 132 -24.54 -38.35 -35.16
C ASP A 132 -25.52 -37.20 -35.44
N LYS A 133 -26.77 -37.52 -35.77
CA LYS A 133 -27.83 -36.51 -35.95
C LYS A 133 -28.90 -36.71 -34.89
N GLN A 134 -29.23 -35.64 -34.18
CA GLN A 134 -30.30 -35.59 -33.19
C GLN A 134 -31.27 -34.49 -33.60
N ASP A 135 -32.56 -34.77 -33.43
CA ASP A 135 -33.63 -33.85 -33.76
C ASP A 135 -34.12 -33.12 -32.51
N GLU A 136 -34.37 -31.82 -32.65
CA GLU A 136 -34.93 -30.99 -31.60
C GLU A 136 -36.30 -31.55 -31.15
N GLY A 137 -36.53 -31.62 -29.84
CA GLY A 137 -37.77 -32.14 -29.26
C GLY A 137 -37.81 -33.67 -29.13
N SER A 138 -36.71 -34.36 -29.43
CA SER A 138 -36.61 -35.83 -29.31
C SER A 138 -35.68 -36.25 -28.17
N PRO A 139 -36.09 -36.13 -26.90
CA PRO A 139 -35.30 -36.63 -25.77
C PRO A 139 -35.18 -38.15 -25.80
N HIS A 140 -34.09 -38.66 -25.21
CA HIS A 140 -33.94 -40.08 -24.93
C HIS A 140 -34.82 -40.45 -23.74
N ILE A 141 -35.68 -41.45 -23.93
CA ILE A 141 -36.58 -41.95 -22.89
C ILE A 141 -35.92 -43.12 -22.17
N PHE A 142 -35.76 -43.00 -20.86
CA PHE A 142 -35.24 -44.08 -20.01
C PHE A 142 -36.33 -44.61 -19.07
N GLU A 143 -36.68 -45.87 -19.27
CA GLU A 143 -37.66 -46.63 -18.47
C GLU A 143 -37.01 -47.79 -17.68
N GLY A 144 -35.67 -47.86 -17.69
CA GLY A 144 -34.91 -48.94 -17.06
C GLY A 144 -34.83 -48.82 -15.53
N GLU A 145 -34.54 -49.95 -14.88
CA GLU A 145 -34.20 -49.94 -13.45
C GLU A 145 -32.90 -49.15 -13.22
N VAL A 146 -32.97 -48.14 -12.37
CA VAL A 146 -31.80 -47.38 -11.95
C VAL A 146 -31.03 -48.23 -10.92
N PRO A 147 -29.74 -48.53 -11.14
CA PRO A 147 -28.96 -49.30 -10.19
C PRO A 147 -28.98 -48.69 -8.79
N LYS A 148 -29.13 -49.53 -7.76
CA LYS A 148 -29.02 -49.09 -6.37
C LYS A 148 -27.60 -48.59 -6.11
N LEU A 149 -27.46 -47.45 -5.43
CA LEU A 149 -26.14 -46.97 -5.05
C LEU A 149 -25.52 -47.96 -4.06
N PRO A 150 -24.23 -48.32 -4.21
CA PRO A 150 -23.52 -49.05 -3.17
C PRO A 150 -23.50 -48.20 -1.90
N ASP A 151 -23.68 -48.85 -0.74
CA ASP A 151 -23.56 -48.18 0.55
C ASP A 151 -22.13 -47.70 0.76
N LEU A 152 -21.95 -46.54 1.41
CA LEU A 152 -20.62 -45.97 1.66
C LEU A 152 -19.71 -46.98 2.36
N GLU A 153 -20.24 -47.74 3.33
CA GLU A 153 -19.54 -48.80 4.05
C GLU A 153 -18.92 -49.88 3.14
N GLN A 154 -19.51 -50.14 1.98
CA GLN A 154 -18.99 -51.09 0.99
C GLN A 154 -17.83 -50.49 0.18
N ILE A 155 -17.74 -49.16 0.12
CA ILE A 155 -16.75 -48.41 -0.66
C ILE A 155 -15.53 -48.03 0.16
N LEU A 156 -15.69 -47.76 1.47
CA LEU A 156 -14.60 -47.38 2.39
C LEU A 156 -13.38 -48.33 2.33
N PRO A 157 -13.52 -49.66 2.17
CA PRO A 157 -12.36 -50.54 2.00
C PRO A 157 -11.45 -50.17 0.81
N LEU A 158 -11.99 -49.59 -0.27
CA LEU A 158 -11.22 -49.13 -1.43
C LEU A 158 -10.38 -47.88 -1.13
N PHE A 159 -10.72 -47.13 -0.08
CA PHE A 159 -9.94 -45.98 0.43
C PHE A 159 -8.81 -46.42 1.35
N LYS A 160 -8.98 -47.51 2.11
CA LYS A 160 -7.88 -48.13 2.89
C LYS A 160 -6.69 -48.53 2.02
N VAL A 161 -6.95 -48.88 0.76
CA VAL A 161 -5.89 -49.14 -0.23
C VAL A 161 -5.11 -47.86 -0.57
N GLN A 162 -5.75 -46.69 -0.52
CA GLN A 162 -5.11 -45.40 -0.82
C GLN A 162 -4.21 -44.87 0.32
N THR A 163 -4.49 -45.24 1.58
CA THR A 163 -3.77 -44.72 2.74
C THR A 163 -2.59 -45.59 3.19
N LYS A 164 -2.37 -46.76 2.58
CA LYS A 164 -1.20 -47.58 2.88
C LYS A 164 0.09 -46.93 2.35
N PRO A 165 1.12 -46.73 3.19
CA PRO A 165 2.38 -46.11 2.77
C PRO A 165 3.12 -46.96 1.71
N GLN A 166 3.64 -46.28 0.69
CA GLN A 166 4.22 -46.82 -0.54
C GLN A 166 5.61 -47.51 -0.35
N GLU A 167 6.01 -47.79 0.89
CA GLU A 167 7.35 -48.33 1.21
C GLU A 167 7.50 -49.82 0.87
N GLU A 168 6.44 -50.63 0.94
CA GLU A 168 6.54 -52.08 0.68
C GLU A 168 6.68 -52.45 -0.81
N GLN A 169 6.36 -51.55 -1.74
CA GLN A 169 6.49 -51.82 -3.20
C GLN A 169 7.84 -51.42 -3.81
N ARG A 170 8.69 -50.67 -3.09
CA ARG A 170 10.05 -50.35 -3.56
C ARG A 170 11.10 -51.41 -3.21
N LEU A 171 10.82 -52.27 -2.25
CA LEU A 171 11.75 -53.32 -1.80
C LEU A 171 11.75 -54.58 -2.67
N SER A 172 10.82 -54.74 -3.61
CA SER A 172 10.76 -55.91 -4.51
C SER A 172 11.38 -55.72 -5.89
N SER A 173 11.84 -54.51 -6.24
CA SER A 173 12.36 -54.19 -7.59
C SER A 173 13.80 -53.68 -7.63
N SER A 174 14.53 -53.61 -6.51
CA SER A 174 15.90 -53.05 -6.45
C SER A 174 17.03 -54.06 -6.25
N SER A 175 16.79 -55.36 -6.45
CA SER A 175 17.83 -56.39 -6.37
C SER A 175 18.26 -56.91 -7.74
N GLN A 176 18.65 -56.02 -8.66
CA GLN A 176 19.54 -56.36 -9.77
C GLN A 176 20.06 -55.08 -10.45
N SER A 177 21.37 -55.03 -10.66
CA SER A 177 22.18 -53.98 -11.31
C SER A 177 22.73 -52.84 -10.42
N ALA A 178 23.87 -53.11 -9.79
CA ALA A 178 24.93 -52.12 -9.62
C ALA A 178 26.28 -52.83 -9.41
N GLN A 179 27.04 -53.01 -10.48
CA GLN A 179 28.47 -53.33 -10.44
C GLN A 179 29.19 -52.47 -11.50
N GLU A 180 30.25 -51.80 -11.02
CA GLU A 180 31.37 -51.15 -11.72
C GLU A 180 31.08 -49.82 -12.47
N ALA A 181 31.90 -48.77 -12.45
CA ALA A 181 33.30 -48.52 -12.05
C ALA A 181 33.45 -47.05 -11.60
N VAL A 182 34.05 -46.69 -10.44
CA VAL A 182 35.47 -46.39 -10.10
C VAL A 182 36.15 -45.24 -10.89
N LEU A 183 36.88 -44.39 -10.12
CA LEU A 183 37.99 -43.45 -10.45
C LEU A 183 37.60 -41.94 -10.43
N THR A 184 38.24 -40.98 -9.74
CA THR A 184 39.47 -40.97 -8.91
C THR A 184 39.68 -39.63 -8.15
N TRP A 185 40.12 -39.68 -6.86
CA TRP A 185 41.21 -38.95 -6.14
C TRP A 185 41.14 -37.40 -6.01
N GLY A 186 41.50 -36.71 -4.90
CA GLY A 186 42.14 -37.05 -3.62
C GLY A 186 42.24 -35.80 -2.69
N VAL A 187 42.46 -36.09 -1.39
CA VAL A 187 42.47 -35.33 -0.10
C VAL A 187 43.67 -34.30 0.02
N PRO A 188 44.03 -33.60 1.16
CA PRO A 188 43.55 -33.62 2.58
C PRO A 188 43.58 -32.32 3.43
N GLY A 189 42.98 -32.41 4.64
CA GLY A 189 43.28 -31.54 5.79
C GLY A 189 42.61 -31.96 7.11
N GLN A 190 43.29 -32.84 7.88
CA GLN A 190 43.38 -33.06 9.36
C GLN A 190 42.22 -32.62 10.31
N SER A 191 41.91 -33.25 11.46
CA SER A 191 42.36 -34.42 12.23
C SER A 191 41.50 -34.47 13.51
N GLY A 192 41.22 -35.63 14.11
CA GLY A 192 40.82 -35.68 15.52
C GLY A 192 39.90 -36.82 15.96
N GLU A 193 40.53 -37.95 16.31
CA GLU A 193 40.22 -38.87 17.42
C GLU A 193 38.85 -39.56 17.57
N THR A 194 38.93 -40.89 17.45
CA THR A 194 37.96 -41.86 17.97
C THR A 194 38.30 -42.21 19.42
N ARG A 195 37.35 -42.11 20.36
CA ARG A 195 37.30 -42.97 21.55
C ARG A 195 35.88 -43.14 22.09
N VAL A 196 35.61 -44.40 22.43
CA VAL A 196 34.36 -45.06 22.78
C VAL A 196 33.88 -44.72 24.19
N ILE A 197 32.57 -44.55 24.39
CA ILE A 197 31.86 -45.01 25.60
C ILE A 197 30.54 -45.67 25.20
N LYS A 198 30.42 -46.97 25.51
CA LYS A 198 29.16 -47.71 25.60
C LYS A 198 28.42 -47.27 26.86
N GLU A 199 27.11 -47.04 26.77
CA GLU A 199 26.08 -47.61 27.66
C GLU A 199 24.72 -46.96 27.38
N GLY A 200 23.68 -47.81 27.34
CA GLY A 200 22.29 -47.36 27.25
C GLY A 200 21.40 -48.23 26.37
N ILE A 201 21.30 -49.52 26.68
CA ILE A 201 20.17 -50.36 26.23
C ILE A 201 18.96 -50.01 27.12
N PHE A 202 17.87 -49.54 26.53
CA PHE A 202 16.49 -49.62 27.04
C PHE A 202 15.54 -49.56 25.82
N PRO A 203 14.35 -50.16 25.89
CA PRO A 203 13.94 -51.24 25.00
C PRO A 203 13.12 -50.75 23.79
N LEU A 204 13.03 -51.64 22.80
CA LEU A 204 11.98 -51.69 21.79
C LEU A 204 10.64 -51.20 22.37
N SER A 205 10.22 -50.00 21.97
CA SER A 205 8.81 -49.65 22.05
C SER A 205 8.10 -50.46 20.98
N GLU A 206 7.23 -51.37 21.42
CA GLU A 206 6.21 -51.99 20.61
C GLU A 206 5.51 -50.88 19.80
N GLU A 207 5.54 -51.00 18.47
CA GLU A 207 4.65 -50.22 17.63
C GLU A 207 3.21 -50.45 18.13
N PRO A 208 2.42 -49.38 18.35
CA PRO A 208 1.04 -49.57 18.71
C PRO A 208 0.33 -50.23 17.53
N LEU A 209 -0.13 -51.46 17.76
CA LEU A 209 -1.07 -52.15 16.89
C LEU A 209 -2.28 -51.23 16.72
N SER A 210 -2.35 -50.52 15.59
CA SER A 210 -3.42 -49.56 15.32
C SER A 210 -4.76 -50.28 15.34
N THR A 211 -5.59 -49.97 16.33
CA THR A 211 -6.96 -50.49 16.42
C THR A 211 -7.79 -49.97 15.23
N PRO A 212 -8.72 -50.78 14.68
CA PRO A 212 -9.53 -50.43 13.52
C PRO A 212 -10.31 -49.10 13.64
N GLU A 213 -10.64 -48.69 14.87
CA GLU A 213 -11.33 -47.43 15.13
C GLU A 213 -10.51 -46.19 14.75
N SER A 214 -9.18 -46.20 14.95
CA SER A 214 -8.33 -45.04 14.63
C SER A 214 -8.26 -44.74 13.14
N GLN A 215 -8.25 -45.77 12.29
CA GLN A 215 -8.19 -45.65 10.82
C GLN A 215 -9.52 -45.19 10.21
N ASN A 216 -10.65 -45.64 10.77
CA ASN A 216 -11.97 -45.17 10.31
C ASN A 216 -12.14 -43.65 10.57
N VAL A 217 -11.61 -43.10 11.67
CA VAL A 217 -11.72 -41.68 12.01
C VAL A 217 -10.97 -40.77 11.02
N GLU A 218 -9.79 -41.18 10.54
CA GLU A 218 -9.04 -40.43 9.52
C GLU A 218 -9.75 -40.41 8.15
N GLU A 219 -10.45 -41.48 7.80
CA GLU A 219 -11.12 -41.61 6.50
C GLU A 219 -12.33 -40.68 6.38
N TYR A 220 -13.20 -40.61 7.41
CA TYR A 220 -14.30 -39.63 7.44
C TYR A 220 -13.79 -38.19 7.52
N SER A 221 -12.57 -37.96 8.02
CA SER A 221 -11.96 -36.62 8.04
C SER A 221 -11.71 -36.08 6.63
N LEU A 222 -11.36 -36.93 5.65
CA LEU A 222 -11.15 -36.53 4.25
C LEU A 222 -12.43 -35.97 3.60
N PHE A 223 -13.59 -36.49 4.01
CA PHE A 223 -14.89 -36.00 3.56
C PHE A 223 -15.25 -34.65 4.16
N GLN A 224 -14.61 -34.22 5.24
CA GLN A 224 -14.81 -32.90 5.87
C GLN A 224 -13.83 -31.83 5.33
N GLN A 225 -12.78 -32.24 4.62
CA GLN A 225 -11.81 -31.31 4.05
C GLN A 225 -12.40 -30.51 2.87
N LEU A 226 -12.07 -29.22 2.83
CA LEU A 226 -12.49 -28.29 1.76
C LEU A 226 -11.89 -28.61 0.39
N SER A 227 -10.74 -29.27 0.34
CA SER A 227 -10.08 -29.64 -0.92
C SER A 227 -10.73 -30.87 -1.57
N PRO A 228 -10.68 -30.99 -2.92
CA PRO A 228 -11.14 -32.18 -3.62
C PRO A 228 -10.42 -33.44 -3.12
N ILE A 229 -11.13 -34.58 -3.12
CA ILE A 229 -10.50 -35.89 -2.92
C ILE A 229 -9.94 -36.34 -4.28
N VAL A 230 -8.63 -36.51 -4.37
CA VAL A 230 -7.96 -37.02 -5.58
C VAL A 230 -7.60 -38.48 -5.39
N LEU A 231 -8.35 -39.38 -6.05
CA LEU A 231 -8.22 -40.82 -5.90
C LEU A 231 -6.90 -41.36 -6.48
N GLU A 232 -6.42 -42.47 -5.94
CA GLU A 232 -5.28 -43.23 -6.48
C GLU A 232 -5.54 -43.63 -7.93
N SER A 233 -4.57 -43.49 -8.84
CA SER A 233 -4.77 -43.80 -10.27
C SER A 233 -4.80 -45.31 -10.55
N ASN A 234 -4.10 -46.13 -9.77
CA ASN A 234 -3.96 -47.58 -9.97
C ASN A 234 -5.15 -48.42 -9.46
N VAL A 235 -5.99 -47.89 -8.57
CA VAL A 235 -7.19 -48.59 -8.07
C VAL A 235 -8.34 -48.43 -9.07
N GLN A 236 -9.02 -49.52 -9.44
CA GLN A 236 -10.21 -49.42 -10.28
C GLN A 236 -11.40 -48.89 -9.48
N TYR A 237 -12.07 -47.90 -10.02
CA TYR A 237 -13.32 -47.36 -9.50
C TYR A 237 -14.34 -47.34 -10.63
N ASP A 238 -15.56 -47.77 -10.36
CA ASP A 238 -16.69 -47.56 -11.26
C ASP A 238 -17.29 -46.15 -11.07
N LEU A 239 -18.11 -45.73 -12.04
CA LEU A 239 -18.70 -44.39 -12.06
C LEU A 239 -19.75 -44.18 -10.94
N TYR A 240 -20.45 -45.24 -10.52
CA TYR A 240 -21.42 -45.18 -9.44
C TYR A 240 -20.73 -44.96 -8.09
N THR A 241 -19.63 -45.66 -7.85
CA THR A 241 -18.77 -45.50 -6.68
C THR A 241 -18.27 -44.07 -6.56
N ILE A 242 -17.76 -43.47 -7.64
CA ILE A 242 -17.29 -42.08 -7.63
C ILE A 242 -18.45 -41.11 -7.35
N ASN A 243 -19.62 -41.36 -7.93
CA ASN A 243 -20.81 -40.56 -7.67
C ASN A 243 -21.25 -40.63 -6.20
N VAL A 244 -21.23 -41.81 -5.57
CA VAL A 244 -21.48 -41.96 -4.12
C VAL A 244 -20.49 -41.13 -3.31
N LEU A 245 -19.20 -41.20 -3.63
CA LEU A 245 -18.17 -40.46 -2.91
C LEU A 245 -18.37 -38.95 -3.00
N ALA A 246 -18.75 -38.44 -4.18
CA ALA A 246 -19.05 -37.03 -4.36
C ALA A 246 -20.29 -36.58 -3.57
N ILE A 247 -21.33 -37.42 -3.50
CA ILE A 247 -22.52 -37.17 -2.68
C ILE A 247 -22.14 -37.15 -1.19
N SER A 248 -21.41 -38.16 -0.72
CA SER A 248 -20.97 -38.26 0.68
C SER A 248 -20.09 -37.09 1.09
N LYS A 249 -19.19 -36.65 0.20
CA LYS A 249 -18.34 -35.47 0.45
C LYS A 249 -19.16 -34.19 0.50
N ARG A 250 -20.10 -33.98 -0.43
CA ARG A 250 -21.01 -32.82 -0.38
C ARG A 250 -21.81 -32.79 0.92
N ASN A 251 -22.33 -33.94 1.37
CA ASN A 251 -23.14 -34.01 2.57
C ASN A 251 -22.30 -33.76 3.85
N SER A 252 -21.03 -34.14 3.83
CA SER A 252 -20.12 -33.99 4.96
C SER A 252 -19.41 -32.62 4.99
N CYS A 253 -19.13 -32.05 3.83
CA CYS A 253 -18.37 -30.81 3.66
C CYS A 253 -19.28 -29.62 3.35
N LYS A 254 -19.25 -28.58 4.18
CA LYS A 254 -19.97 -27.31 3.94
C LYS A 254 -19.22 -26.35 3.02
N ASN A 255 -18.59 -26.86 1.94
CA ASN A 255 -17.84 -26.03 0.98
C ASN A 255 -18.73 -25.31 -0.04
N GLY A 256 -20.04 -25.60 -0.07
CA GLY A 256 -20.99 -25.00 -1.02
C GLY A 256 -20.88 -25.55 -2.45
N LEU A 257 -19.96 -26.48 -2.72
CA LEU A 257 -19.86 -27.16 -4.01
C LEU A 257 -21.05 -28.14 -4.19
N PRO A 258 -21.59 -28.26 -5.42
CA PRO A 258 -22.62 -29.26 -5.70
C PRO A 258 -22.01 -30.66 -5.72
N VAL A 259 -22.83 -31.67 -6.01
CA VAL A 259 -22.26 -32.98 -6.35
C VAL A 259 -21.55 -32.82 -7.69
N CYS A 260 -20.23 -32.93 -7.69
CA CYS A 260 -19.41 -32.84 -8.89
C CYS A 260 -18.20 -33.75 -8.81
N TRP A 261 -17.93 -34.47 -9.89
CA TRP A 261 -16.80 -35.39 -9.97
C TRP A 261 -16.27 -35.51 -11.39
N ALA A 262 -15.02 -35.97 -11.52
CA ALA A 262 -14.36 -36.21 -12.80
C ALA A 262 -13.68 -37.59 -12.80
N PHE A 263 -13.72 -38.27 -13.94
CA PHE A 263 -13.19 -39.61 -14.14
C PHE A 263 -12.31 -39.70 -15.39
N ASP A 264 -11.19 -40.43 -15.26
CA ASP A 264 -10.20 -40.68 -16.31
C ASP A 264 -9.67 -39.38 -16.93
N VAL A 265 -9.41 -38.37 -16.08
CA VAL A 265 -8.91 -37.05 -16.51
C VAL A 265 -7.39 -36.94 -16.38
N GLU A 266 -6.73 -36.41 -17.41
CA GLU A 266 -5.29 -36.14 -17.35
C GLU A 266 -4.98 -34.78 -16.70
N ALA A 267 -5.75 -33.73 -17.02
CA ALA A 267 -5.67 -32.43 -16.37
C ALA A 267 -6.97 -31.63 -16.55
N LEU A 268 -7.40 -30.96 -15.47
CA LEU A 268 -8.59 -30.11 -15.40
C LEU A 268 -8.19 -28.63 -15.35
N VAL A 269 -9.01 -27.75 -15.94
CA VAL A 269 -8.78 -26.29 -15.86
C VAL A 269 -9.00 -25.76 -14.45
N LYS A 270 -10.03 -26.25 -13.75
CA LYS A 270 -10.41 -25.84 -12.37
C LYS A 270 -10.56 -27.04 -11.44
N PRO A 271 -9.49 -27.80 -11.15
CA PRO A 271 -9.58 -29.01 -10.33
C PRO A 271 -10.09 -28.74 -8.91
N GLU A 272 -9.89 -27.54 -8.37
CA GLU A 272 -10.36 -27.12 -7.05
C GLU A 272 -11.89 -27.01 -6.93
N ARG A 273 -12.63 -27.06 -8.04
CA ARG A 273 -14.10 -26.99 -8.09
C ARG A 273 -14.80 -28.36 -8.08
N PHE A 274 -14.06 -29.43 -7.80
CA PHE A 274 -14.59 -30.79 -7.75
C PHE A 274 -14.68 -31.32 -6.31
N GLN A 275 -15.66 -32.19 -6.04
CA GLN A 275 -15.68 -32.95 -4.80
C GLN A 275 -14.68 -34.11 -4.88
N VAL A 276 -14.72 -34.86 -5.98
CA VAL A 276 -13.90 -36.06 -6.18
C VAL A 276 -13.31 -36.07 -7.59
N ILE A 277 -12.05 -36.42 -7.73
CA ILE A 277 -11.36 -36.56 -9.02
C ILE A 277 -10.68 -37.92 -9.06
N LYS A 278 -10.94 -38.69 -10.12
CA LYS A 278 -10.21 -39.89 -10.48
C LYS A 278 -9.28 -39.61 -11.67
N PRO A 279 -7.97 -39.44 -11.44
CA PRO A 279 -7.01 -39.16 -12.50
C PRO A 279 -6.81 -40.36 -13.43
N ALA A 280 -6.45 -40.09 -14.69
CA ALA A 280 -6.13 -41.11 -15.70
C ALA A 280 -4.82 -41.85 -15.42
N SER A 281 -3.87 -41.19 -14.74
CA SER A 281 -2.52 -41.72 -14.48
C SER A 281 -1.93 -41.13 -13.19
N GLN A 282 -0.83 -41.72 -12.70
CA GLN A 282 -0.12 -41.14 -11.54
C GLN A 282 0.44 -39.76 -11.88
N LYS A 283 0.91 -39.57 -13.12
CA LYS A 283 1.37 -38.27 -13.62
C LYS A 283 0.25 -37.23 -13.59
N ALA A 284 -0.96 -37.61 -14.02
CA ALA A 284 -2.15 -36.77 -13.93
C ALA A 284 -2.47 -36.40 -12.49
N ARG A 285 -2.41 -37.38 -11.58
CA ARG A 285 -2.64 -37.17 -10.14
C ARG A 285 -1.69 -36.12 -9.56
N ASP A 286 -0.40 -36.25 -9.83
CA ASP A 286 0.61 -35.30 -9.36
C ASP A 286 0.38 -33.89 -9.95
N GLY A 287 0.03 -33.82 -11.24
CA GLY A 287 -0.32 -32.56 -11.91
C GLY A 287 -1.54 -31.87 -11.30
N ILE A 288 -2.61 -32.62 -11.06
CA ILE A 288 -3.86 -32.14 -10.46
C ILE A 288 -3.61 -31.68 -9.03
N ASN A 289 -2.86 -32.44 -8.22
CA ASN A 289 -2.51 -32.04 -6.85
C ASN A 289 -1.71 -30.73 -6.82
N ARG A 290 -0.75 -30.56 -7.74
CA ARG A 290 -0.02 -29.29 -7.88
C ARG A 290 -0.95 -28.13 -8.26
N ALA A 291 -1.87 -28.34 -9.19
CA ALA A 291 -2.84 -27.32 -9.59
C ALA A 291 -3.79 -26.93 -8.45
N ILE A 292 -4.28 -27.90 -7.68
CA ILE A 292 -5.10 -27.66 -6.48
C ILE A 292 -4.33 -26.86 -5.43
N ALA A 293 -3.05 -27.17 -5.21
CA ALA A 293 -2.20 -26.45 -4.26
C ALA A 293 -1.94 -25.00 -4.69
N ALA A 294 -1.89 -24.73 -6.00
CA ALA A 294 -1.74 -23.38 -6.56
C ALA A 294 -3.05 -22.57 -6.58
N GLY A 295 -4.21 -23.23 -6.53
CA GLY A 295 -5.52 -22.58 -6.56
C GLY A 295 -5.83 -21.76 -5.32
N SER A 296 -6.30 -20.51 -5.50
CA SER A 296 -6.73 -19.65 -4.38
C SER A 296 -7.96 -20.21 -3.67
N ARG A 297 -7.94 -20.22 -2.33
CA ARG A 297 -9.07 -20.69 -1.50
C ARG A 297 -10.37 -19.92 -1.78
N VAL A 298 -10.28 -18.67 -2.22
CA VAL A 298 -11.42 -17.76 -2.46
C VAL A 298 -12.30 -18.22 -3.64
N VAL A 299 -11.72 -18.89 -4.64
CA VAL A 299 -12.44 -19.31 -5.86
C VAL A 299 -13.34 -20.53 -5.61
N ARG A 300 -13.10 -21.30 -4.54
CA ARG A 300 -13.77 -22.59 -4.27
C ARG A 300 -15.24 -22.47 -3.88
N ASN A 301 -15.69 -21.32 -3.38
CA ASN A 301 -17.07 -21.14 -2.88
C ASN A 301 -18.01 -20.48 -3.91
N ALA A 302 -17.53 -20.17 -5.12
CA ALA A 302 -18.19 -19.29 -6.10
C ALA A 302 -19.10 -20.03 -7.12
N VAL A 303 -19.75 -21.12 -6.75
CA VAL A 303 -20.46 -22.02 -7.69
C VAL A 303 -21.57 -21.34 -8.48
N ASN A 304 -22.29 -20.39 -7.87
CA ASN A 304 -23.41 -19.72 -8.51
C ASN A 304 -23.03 -18.42 -9.25
N ILE A 305 -21.73 -18.11 -9.33
CA ILE A 305 -21.25 -16.89 -9.94
C ILE A 305 -21.00 -17.12 -11.43
N ASP A 306 -21.57 -16.25 -12.28
CA ASP A 306 -21.25 -16.19 -13.70
C ASP A 306 -19.89 -15.52 -13.92
N GLU A 307 -18.82 -16.22 -13.56
CA GLU A 307 -17.44 -15.73 -13.65
C GLU A 307 -17.08 -15.34 -15.08
N ALA A 308 -17.51 -16.13 -16.05
CA ALA A 308 -17.29 -15.88 -17.47
C ALA A 308 -17.97 -14.58 -17.92
N ALA A 309 -19.24 -14.36 -17.55
CA ALA A 309 -19.93 -13.10 -17.85
C ALA A 309 -19.25 -11.91 -17.17
N LEU A 310 -18.84 -12.03 -15.90
CA LEU A 310 -18.14 -10.97 -15.19
C LEU A 310 -16.78 -10.64 -15.84
N LYS A 311 -15.98 -11.66 -16.18
CA LYS A 311 -14.70 -11.47 -16.90
C LYS A 311 -14.91 -10.86 -18.28
N SER A 312 -15.93 -11.31 -19.01
CA SER A 312 -16.30 -10.79 -20.33
C SER A 312 -16.72 -9.32 -20.24
N ALA A 313 -17.56 -8.97 -19.26
CA ALA A 313 -18.00 -7.61 -19.00
C ALA A 313 -16.81 -6.68 -18.66
N LEU A 314 -15.90 -7.12 -17.79
CA LEU A 314 -14.68 -6.38 -17.47
C LEU A 314 -13.80 -6.15 -18.71
N ARG A 315 -13.58 -7.19 -19.53
CA ARG A 315 -12.81 -7.07 -20.78
C ARG A 315 -13.49 -6.17 -21.80
N SER A 316 -14.81 -6.28 -21.94
CA SER A 316 -15.63 -5.45 -22.82
C SER A 316 -15.45 -3.97 -22.48
N LEU A 317 -15.56 -3.60 -21.21
CA LEU A 317 -15.40 -2.21 -20.75
C LEU A 317 -13.94 -1.73 -20.76
N ALA A 318 -12.97 -2.62 -20.63
CA ALA A 318 -11.54 -2.29 -20.64
C ALA A 318 -10.99 -2.10 -22.06
N ASN A 319 -11.35 -2.98 -22.98
CA ASN A 319 -10.75 -3.08 -24.31
C ASN A 319 -11.49 -2.22 -25.34
N SER A 320 -12.79 -2.02 -25.16
CA SER A 320 -13.60 -1.23 -26.08
C SER A 320 -13.57 0.26 -25.75
N SER A 321 -13.50 1.09 -26.79
CA SER A 321 -13.77 2.52 -26.67
C SER A 321 -15.27 2.80 -26.51
N GLN A 322 -16.13 1.90 -26.99
CA GLN A 322 -17.58 1.96 -26.82
C GLN A 322 -18.01 1.15 -25.58
N VAL A 323 -18.72 1.80 -24.67
CA VAL A 323 -19.25 1.17 -23.45
C VAL A 323 -20.59 0.51 -23.78
N LYS A 324 -20.68 -0.80 -23.60
CA LYS A 324 -21.92 -1.57 -23.74
C LYS A 324 -22.70 -1.53 -22.42
N PRO A 325 -23.96 -1.04 -22.40
CA PRO A 325 -24.77 -0.99 -21.18
C PRO A 325 -24.92 -2.36 -20.49
N GLU A 326 -25.12 -3.41 -21.28
CA GLU A 326 -25.20 -4.83 -20.86
C GLU A 326 -24.02 -5.24 -19.97
N SER A 327 -22.81 -4.79 -20.31
CA SER A 327 -21.59 -5.09 -19.57
C SER A 327 -21.53 -4.35 -18.23
N VAL A 328 -22.06 -3.12 -18.18
CA VAL A 328 -22.17 -2.37 -16.92
C VAL A 328 -23.20 -3.03 -16.01
N GLU A 329 -24.35 -3.40 -16.55
CA GLU A 329 -25.42 -4.09 -15.80
C GLU A 329 -24.94 -5.42 -15.23
N THR A 330 -24.16 -6.20 -16.00
CA THR A 330 -23.56 -7.45 -15.52
C THR A 330 -22.68 -7.22 -14.27
N ILE A 331 -21.87 -6.15 -14.25
CA ILE A 331 -21.05 -5.79 -13.09
C ILE A 331 -21.92 -5.34 -11.91
N VAL A 332 -22.94 -4.52 -12.16
CA VAL A 332 -23.86 -4.03 -11.13
C VAL A 332 -24.65 -5.18 -10.50
N ASN A 333 -25.12 -6.14 -11.29
CA ASN A 333 -25.77 -7.35 -10.79
C ASN A 333 -24.81 -8.20 -9.96
N GLY A 334 -23.53 -8.28 -10.37
CA GLY A 334 -22.48 -8.89 -9.58
C GLY A 334 -22.26 -8.22 -8.22
N LEU A 335 -22.34 -6.89 -8.14
CA LEU A 335 -22.23 -6.14 -6.88
C LEU A 335 -23.39 -6.44 -5.91
N ASN A 336 -24.57 -6.73 -6.44
CA ASN A 336 -25.75 -7.10 -5.65
C ASN A 336 -25.78 -8.58 -5.24
N ASN A 337 -24.90 -9.40 -5.80
CA ASN A 337 -24.82 -10.82 -5.50
C ASN A 337 -23.93 -11.08 -4.28
N LYS A 338 -24.52 -11.62 -3.20
CA LYS A 338 -23.84 -11.91 -1.93
C LYS A 338 -22.71 -12.95 -2.05
N ASP A 339 -22.78 -13.81 -3.06
CA ASP A 339 -21.74 -14.82 -3.32
C ASP A 339 -20.49 -14.19 -3.94
N VAL A 340 -20.63 -13.03 -4.60
CA VAL A 340 -19.53 -12.26 -5.19
C VAL A 340 -18.88 -11.37 -4.12
N THR A 341 -18.09 -12.02 -3.27
CA THR A 341 -17.36 -11.36 -2.18
C THR A 341 -16.36 -10.33 -2.68
N ARG A 342 -15.91 -9.45 -1.77
CA ARG A 342 -14.88 -8.43 -2.07
C ARG A 342 -13.58 -9.06 -2.54
N GLU A 343 -13.16 -10.14 -1.86
CA GLU A 343 -11.96 -10.90 -2.18
C GLU A 343 -12.08 -11.54 -3.57
N TYR A 344 -13.28 -11.96 -3.95
CA TYR A 344 -13.54 -12.49 -5.28
C TYR A 344 -13.38 -11.41 -6.35
N TRP A 345 -13.93 -10.20 -6.14
CA TRP A 345 -13.70 -9.07 -7.04
C TRP A 345 -12.21 -8.75 -7.22
N HIS A 346 -11.43 -8.77 -6.14
CA HIS A 346 -9.97 -8.64 -6.25
C HIS A 346 -9.36 -9.71 -7.16
N SER A 347 -9.76 -10.97 -7.00
CA SER A 347 -9.26 -12.06 -7.84
C SER A 347 -9.62 -11.87 -9.32
N LEU A 348 -10.83 -11.37 -9.62
CA LEU A 348 -11.25 -11.09 -10.99
C LEU A 348 -10.41 -10.00 -11.66
N PHE A 349 -10.15 -8.90 -10.96
CA PHE A 349 -9.31 -7.81 -11.50
C PHE A 349 -7.85 -8.23 -11.63
N ASN A 350 -7.31 -8.97 -10.66
CA ASN A 350 -5.94 -9.48 -10.74
C ASN A 350 -5.77 -10.47 -11.90
N ALA A 351 -6.79 -11.30 -12.19
CA ALA A 351 -6.79 -12.17 -13.37
C ALA A 351 -6.75 -11.41 -14.72
N GLN A 352 -7.03 -10.10 -14.72
CA GLN A 352 -6.86 -9.23 -15.90
C GLN A 352 -5.53 -8.44 -15.87
N GLY A 353 -4.61 -8.76 -14.96
CA GLY A 353 -3.26 -8.20 -14.88
C GLY A 353 -3.10 -6.93 -14.03
N ILE A 354 -4.07 -6.59 -13.18
CA ILE A 354 -4.02 -5.38 -12.34
C ILE A 354 -2.87 -5.41 -11.32
N ASP A 355 -2.63 -6.56 -10.69
CA ASP A 355 -1.56 -6.75 -9.71
C ASP A 355 -0.17 -6.44 -10.30
N ARG A 356 0.07 -6.97 -11.50
CA ARG A 356 1.28 -6.70 -12.29
C ARG A 356 1.33 -5.24 -12.71
N ALA A 357 0.23 -4.67 -13.19
CA ALA A 357 0.19 -3.29 -13.63
C ALA A 357 0.44 -2.26 -12.52
N ILE A 358 0.01 -2.55 -11.29
CA ILE A 358 0.32 -1.73 -10.12
C ILE A 358 1.82 -1.83 -9.79
N LYS A 359 2.37 -3.05 -9.74
CA LYS A 359 3.78 -3.29 -9.41
C LYS A 359 4.75 -2.69 -10.44
N GLU A 360 4.42 -2.84 -11.71
CA GLU A 360 5.27 -2.43 -12.85
C GLU A 360 4.92 -1.02 -13.38
N LYS A 361 3.91 -0.34 -12.80
CA LYS A 361 3.43 0.99 -13.22
C LYS A 361 3.09 1.05 -14.73
N ILE A 362 2.25 0.13 -15.21
CA ILE A 362 1.89 -0.01 -16.63
C ILE A 362 0.68 0.85 -16.99
N TYR A 363 0.85 1.92 -17.77
CA TYR A 363 -0.22 2.87 -18.10
C TYR A 363 -0.85 2.68 -19.49
N SER A 364 -1.34 1.48 -19.81
CA SER A 364 -2.09 1.30 -21.06
C SER A 364 -3.54 1.79 -20.92
N PRO A 365 -4.21 2.23 -22.00
CA PRO A 365 -5.63 2.63 -21.93
C PRO A 365 -6.54 1.56 -21.33
N GLN A 366 -6.26 0.28 -21.62
CA GLN A 366 -6.95 -0.86 -21.04
C GLN A 366 -6.79 -0.93 -19.52
N ILE A 367 -5.55 -0.82 -19.03
CA ILE A 367 -5.27 -0.87 -17.59
C ILE A 367 -5.87 0.35 -16.88
N VAL A 368 -5.80 1.54 -17.47
CA VAL A 368 -6.43 2.75 -16.91
C VAL A 368 -7.94 2.54 -16.74
N ARG A 369 -8.62 1.96 -17.73
CA ARG A 369 -10.05 1.61 -17.63
C ARG A 369 -10.31 0.56 -16.54
N LEU A 370 -9.52 -0.50 -16.48
CA LEU A 370 -9.66 -1.53 -15.43
C LEU A 370 -9.41 -0.98 -14.03
N MET A 371 -8.40 -0.13 -13.84
CA MET A 371 -8.11 0.54 -12.57
C MET A 371 -9.25 1.47 -12.15
N THR A 372 -9.85 2.18 -13.10
CA THR A 372 -11.04 3.02 -12.87
C THR A 372 -12.23 2.18 -12.42
N LEU A 373 -12.50 1.05 -13.10
CA LEU A 373 -13.57 0.11 -12.72
C LEU A 373 -13.31 -0.52 -11.35
N ARG A 374 -12.07 -0.89 -11.05
CA ARG A 374 -11.69 -1.45 -9.75
C ARG A 374 -11.98 -0.48 -8.60
N ALA A 375 -11.67 0.81 -8.78
CA ALA A 375 -11.97 1.85 -7.80
C ALA A 375 -13.48 2.04 -7.55
N LEU A 376 -14.33 1.73 -8.54
CA LEU A 376 -15.79 1.80 -8.42
C LEU A 376 -16.38 0.53 -7.81
N VAL A 377 -15.91 -0.64 -8.24
CA VAL A 377 -16.40 -1.95 -7.78
C VAL A 377 -15.90 -2.26 -6.36
N ILE A 378 -14.68 -1.84 -6.04
CA ILE A 378 -14.01 -2.06 -4.76
C ILE A 378 -13.63 -0.69 -4.15
N PRO A 379 -14.56 -0.04 -3.42
CA PRO A 379 -14.42 1.37 -3.05
C PRO A 379 -13.16 1.72 -2.24
N GLU A 380 -12.67 0.79 -1.42
CA GLU A 380 -11.44 0.94 -0.62
C GLU A 380 -10.16 1.06 -1.48
N THR A 381 -10.23 0.72 -2.77
CA THR A 381 -9.11 0.83 -3.71
C THR A 381 -9.04 2.18 -4.42
N LEU A 382 -10.02 3.06 -4.21
CA LEU A 382 -10.04 4.40 -4.80
C LEU A 382 -8.77 5.22 -4.47
N PRO A 383 -8.22 5.22 -3.24
CA PRO A 383 -6.96 5.90 -2.95
C PRO A 383 -5.77 5.30 -3.71
N GLU A 384 -5.70 3.98 -3.87
CA GLU A 384 -4.65 3.32 -4.64
C GLU A 384 -4.72 3.69 -6.11
N PHE A 385 -5.93 3.80 -6.68
CA PHE A 385 -6.13 4.32 -8.03
C PHE A 385 -5.59 5.75 -8.18
N LEU A 386 -5.91 6.66 -7.26
CA LEU A 386 -5.40 8.04 -7.30
C LEU A 386 -3.87 8.09 -7.18
N GLN A 387 -3.31 7.30 -6.26
CA GLN A 387 -1.87 7.21 -6.07
C GLN A 387 -1.18 6.68 -7.33
N TRP A 388 -1.75 5.64 -7.93
CA TRP A 388 -1.23 5.02 -9.14
C TRP A 388 -1.32 5.97 -10.34
N LEU A 389 -2.42 6.72 -10.50
CA LEU A 389 -2.58 7.70 -11.58
C LEU A 389 -1.60 8.89 -11.44
N ASN A 390 -1.10 9.14 -10.22
CA ASN A 390 -0.01 10.08 -9.92
C ASN A 390 -0.22 11.49 -10.49
N ILE A 391 -1.39 12.08 -10.21
CA ILE A 391 -1.76 13.42 -10.68
C ILE A 391 -0.92 14.49 -9.98
N GLN A 392 -0.31 15.39 -10.77
CA GLN A 392 0.55 16.48 -10.30
C GLN A 392 -0.04 17.86 -10.62
N LYS A 393 0.34 18.87 -9.82
CA LYS A 393 -0.09 20.27 -10.01
C LYS A 393 0.40 20.82 -11.35
N GLY A 394 -0.49 21.41 -12.15
CA GLY A 394 -0.13 22.11 -13.39
C GLY A 394 0.12 21.22 -14.61
N SER A 395 -0.01 19.89 -14.48
CA SER A 395 -0.05 19.02 -15.66
C SER A 395 -1.37 19.22 -16.41
N ASN A 396 -1.32 19.51 -17.72
CA ASN A 396 -2.48 19.34 -18.59
C ASN A 396 -3.06 17.93 -18.41
N VAL A 397 -4.38 17.76 -18.57
CA VAL A 397 -5.04 16.45 -18.46
C VAL A 397 -4.28 15.44 -19.33
N ASP A 398 -3.54 14.55 -18.68
CA ASP A 398 -2.68 13.58 -19.34
C ASP A 398 -3.53 12.52 -20.06
N GLY A 399 -2.91 11.74 -20.95
CA GLY A 399 -3.63 10.72 -21.72
C GLY A 399 -4.40 9.71 -20.86
N ASN A 400 -3.88 9.39 -19.67
CA ASN A 400 -4.50 8.42 -18.76
C ASN A 400 -5.73 9.02 -18.07
N GLN A 401 -5.63 10.27 -17.62
CA GLN A 401 -6.77 11.01 -17.06
C GLN A 401 -7.91 11.11 -18.08
N ARG A 402 -7.60 11.40 -19.37
CA ARG A 402 -8.63 11.45 -20.42
C ARG A 402 -9.32 10.10 -20.62
N VAL A 403 -8.55 9.02 -20.73
CA VAL A 403 -9.10 7.66 -20.89
C VAL A 403 -10.01 7.29 -19.70
N SER A 404 -9.59 7.59 -18.48
CA SER A 404 -10.38 7.38 -17.27
C SER A 404 -11.68 8.21 -17.29
N LEU A 405 -11.60 9.50 -17.61
CA LEU A 405 -12.76 10.41 -17.67
C LEU A 405 -13.77 9.99 -18.75
N GLU A 406 -13.31 9.58 -19.93
CA GLU A 406 -14.18 9.09 -21.00
C GLU A 406 -14.98 7.86 -20.59
N LEU A 407 -14.35 6.92 -19.88
CA LEU A 407 -15.05 5.76 -19.33
C LEU A 407 -16.07 6.19 -18.27
N GLN A 408 -15.65 7.02 -17.31
CA GLN A 408 -16.50 7.51 -16.22
C GLN A 408 -17.78 8.15 -16.74
N LYS A 409 -17.68 9.04 -17.74
CA LYS A 409 -18.83 9.71 -18.37
C LYS A 409 -19.84 8.73 -18.94
N LYS A 410 -19.36 7.64 -19.56
CA LYS A 410 -20.22 6.64 -20.21
C LYS A 410 -20.89 5.69 -19.22
N ILE A 411 -20.25 5.37 -18.10
CA ILE A 411 -20.81 4.44 -17.10
C ILE A 411 -21.62 5.15 -16.00
N GLN A 412 -21.40 6.45 -15.77
CA GLN A 412 -22.09 7.25 -14.75
C GLN A 412 -23.60 7.06 -14.68
N PRO A 413 -24.38 7.06 -15.79
CA PRO A 413 -25.84 6.92 -15.70
C PRO A 413 -26.31 5.53 -15.25
N LEU A 414 -25.45 4.52 -15.34
CA LEU A 414 -25.80 3.11 -15.10
C LEU A 414 -25.28 2.59 -13.74
N PHE A 415 -24.33 3.29 -13.11
CA PHE A 415 -23.71 2.84 -11.87
C PHE A 415 -24.46 3.36 -10.61
N PRO A 416 -24.64 2.54 -9.55
CA PRO A 416 -25.32 2.99 -8.34
C PRO A 416 -24.60 4.14 -7.62
N LYS A 417 -25.34 5.21 -7.28
CA LYS A 417 -24.80 6.38 -6.56
C LYS A 417 -24.24 6.05 -5.18
N GLU A 418 -24.84 5.08 -4.50
CA GLU A 418 -24.37 4.61 -3.18
C GLU A 418 -23.00 3.94 -3.31
N GLN A 419 -22.83 3.10 -4.34
CA GLN A 419 -21.58 2.42 -4.63
C GLN A 419 -20.46 3.40 -4.98
N ILE A 420 -20.73 4.36 -5.87
CA ILE A 420 -19.74 5.38 -6.23
C ILE A 420 -19.37 6.22 -4.97
N GLY A 421 -20.33 6.45 -4.06
CA GLY A 421 -20.15 7.31 -2.88
C GLY A 421 -19.35 6.63 -1.77
N ALA A 422 -19.44 5.31 -1.67
CA ALA A 422 -18.73 4.51 -0.67
C ALA A 422 -17.20 4.77 -0.67
N GLY A 423 -16.62 5.01 -1.84
CA GLY A 423 -15.17 5.22 -2.00
C GLY A 423 -14.66 6.50 -1.32
N ILE A 424 -15.54 7.50 -1.20
CA ILE A 424 -15.20 8.82 -0.66
C ILE A 424 -14.79 8.74 0.82
N THR A 425 -15.33 7.76 1.55
CA THR A 425 -15.01 7.52 2.96
C THR A 425 -13.54 7.16 3.19
N TYR A 426 -12.83 6.68 2.16
CA TYR A 426 -11.41 6.29 2.23
C TYR A 426 -10.45 7.43 1.85
N LEU A 427 -10.94 8.52 1.25
CA LEU A 427 -10.11 9.61 0.73
C LEU A 427 -9.45 10.42 1.87
N LEU A 428 -10.22 10.78 2.89
CA LEU A 428 -9.76 11.62 3.99
C LEU A 428 -8.59 10.98 4.79
N PRO A 429 -8.71 9.74 5.32
CA PRO A 429 -7.60 9.11 6.02
C PRO A 429 -6.38 8.89 5.09
N SER A 430 -6.60 8.63 3.80
CA SER A 430 -5.51 8.44 2.83
C SER A 430 -4.76 9.73 2.53
N LEU A 431 -5.46 10.87 2.45
CA LEU A 431 -4.85 12.19 2.27
C LEU A 431 -3.98 12.56 3.48
N LEU A 432 -4.54 12.43 4.69
CA LEU A 432 -3.82 12.74 5.93
C LEU A 432 -2.64 11.78 6.18
N GLY A 433 -2.75 10.54 5.71
CA GLY A 433 -1.66 9.56 5.73
C GLY A 433 -0.61 9.75 4.62
N GLY A 434 -0.76 10.76 3.75
CA GLY A 434 0.17 11.03 2.65
C GLY A 434 0.16 10.00 1.52
N LYS A 435 -0.84 9.11 1.46
CA LYS A 435 -0.96 8.09 0.39
C LYS A 435 -1.42 8.69 -0.94
N ILE A 436 -2.21 9.76 -0.88
CA ILE A 436 -2.72 10.49 -2.04
C ILE A 436 -2.35 11.97 -1.94
N SER A 437 -2.20 12.63 -3.09
CA SER A 437 -1.87 14.05 -3.16
C SER A 437 -3.12 14.94 -3.09
N VAL A 438 -2.93 16.19 -2.64
CA VAL A 438 -3.97 17.23 -2.72
C VAL A 438 -4.40 17.44 -4.18
N ASP A 439 -3.46 17.41 -5.12
CA ASP A 439 -3.72 17.56 -6.56
C ASP A 439 -4.66 16.47 -7.09
N GLY A 440 -4.38 15.20 -6.76
CA GLY A 440 -5.20 14.07 -7.20
C GLY A 440 -6.61 14.13 -6.62
N LEU A 441 -6.75 14.54 -5.36
CA LEU A 441 -8.07 14.72 -4.75
C LEU A 441 -8.83 15.91 -5.32
N CYS A 442 -8.13 17.02 -5.64
CA CYS A 442 -8.72 18.16 -6.33
C CYS A 442 -9.26 17.78 -7.70
N TRP A 443 -8.49 17.00 -8.47
CA TRP A 443 -8.93 16.46 -9.76
C TRP A 443 -10.16 15.55 -9.59
N LEU A 444 -10.11 14.61 -8.64
CA LEU A 444 -11.18 13.64 -8.40
C LEU A 444 -12.51 14.31 -8.05
N LEU A 445 -12.49 15.40 -7.28
CA LEU A 445 -13.67 16.10 -6.77
C LEU A 445 -13.85 17.50 -7.42
N ALA A 446 -13.29 17.71 -8.62
CA ALA A 446 -13.37 19.00 -9.30
C ALA A 446 -14.83 19.38 -9.63
N LYS A 447 -15.19 20.65 -9.43
CA LYS A 447 -16.54 21.19 -9.75
C LYS A 447 -16.67 21.63 -11.21
N SER A 448 -15.54 21.88 -11.89
CA SER A 448 -15.47 22.39 -13.27
C SER A 448 -14.23 21.83 -13.97
N GLY A 449 -14.41 21.18 -15.13
CA GLY A 449 -13.31 20.77 -16.03
C GLY A 449 -13.14 19.27 -16.26
N GLY A 450 -13.84 18.41 -15.52
CA GLY A 450 -13.94 16.98 -15.81
C GLY A 450 -15.08 16.38 -15.00
N ASP A 451 -16.11 15.84 -15.66
CA ASP A 451 -17.24 15.18 -15.01
C ASP A 451 -16.77 13.83 -14.44
N THR A 452 -15.92 13.90 -13.41
CA THR A 452 -15.57 12.68 -12.69
C THR A 452 -16.84 12.12 -12.10
N ILE A 453 -16.96 10.80 -12.15
CA ILE A 453 -18.13 10.13 -11.59
C ILE A 453 -18.25 10.39 -10.08
N TRP A 454 -17.14 10.71 -9.40
CA TRP A 454 -17.11 11.02 -7.95
C TRP A 454 -17.40 12.48 -7.60
N ALA A 455 -17.52 13.39 -8.58
CA ALA A 455 -17.71 14.82 -8.33
C ALA A 455 -18.95 15.12 -7.46
N TYR A 456 -20.03 14.35 -7.62
CA TYR A 456 -21.27 14.57 -6.85
C TYR A 456 -21.07 14.36 -5.33
N GLY A 457 -20.10 13.53 -4.94
CA GLY A 457 -19.84 13.24 -3.55
C GLY A 457 -18.91 14.26 -2.88
N ARG A 458 -18.42 15.28 -3.61
CA ARG A 458 -17.70 16.43 -3.04
C ARG A 458 -18.49 17.08 -1.90
N ASN A 459 -19.79 17.33 -2.11
CA ASN A 459 -20.61 17.97 -1.09
C ASN A 459 -20.76 17.09 0.15
N GLN A 460 -20.92 15.78 -0.04
CA GLN A 460 -20.96 14.82 1.07
C GLN A 460 -19.63 14.80 1.84
N PHE A 461 -18.50 14.79 1.13
CA PHE A 461 -17.17 14.85 1.71
C PHE A 461 -16.98 16.10 2.59
N ILE A 462 -17.33 17.27 2.06
CA ILE A 462 -17.24 18.55 2.79
C ILE A 462 -18.19 18.58 3.98
N ASN A 463 -19.44 18.16 3.80
CA ASN A 463 -20.46 18.21 4.86
C ASN A 463 -20.15 17.26 6.01
N ASN A 464 -19.60 16.07 5.75
CA ASN A 464 -19.16 15.15 6.80
C ASN A 464 -18.07 15.78 7.67
N ILE A 465 -17.12 16.51 7.06
CA ILE A 465 -16.07 17.22 7.78
C ILE A 465 -16.66 18.37 8.60
N LYS A 466 -17.52 19.20 8.00
CA LYS A 466 -18.21 20.30 8.71
C LYS A 466 -19.00 19.79 9.92
N TYR A 467 -19.71 18.67 9.75
CA TYR A 467 -20.47 18.02 10.82
C TYR A 467 -19.56 17.57 11.97
N ASP A 468 -18.48 16.86 11.67
CA ASP A 468 -17.54 16.37 12.68
C ASP A 468 -16.86 17.52 13.43
N LEU A 469 -16.41 18.56 12.73
CA LEU A 469 -15.80 19.75 13.34
C LEU A 469 -16.79 20.49 14.27
N GLN A 470 -18.05 20.62 13.85
CA GLN A 470 -19.10 21.21 14.68
C GLN A 470 -19.35 20.38 15.94
N LEU A 471 -19.36 19.05 15.82
CA LEU A 471 -19.56 18.14 16.94
C LEU A 471 -18.42 18.22 17.95
N ILE A 472 -17.18 18.20 17.47
CA ILE A 472 -15.96 18.40 18.28
C ILE A 472 -16.04 19.75 19.01
N TYR A 473 -16.34 20.83 18.28
CA TYR A 473 -16.49 22.16 18.88
C TYR A 473 -17.56 22.18 19.98
N ASN A 474 -18.76 21.65 19.71
CA ASN A 474 -19.87 21.67 20.66
C ASN A 474 -19.51 20.93 21.96
N TYR A 475 -18.83 19.80 21.86
CA TYR A 475 -18.40 19.02 23.01
C TYR A 475 -17.33 19.74 23.83
N TYR A 476 -16.30 20.30 23.20
CA TYR A 476 -15.20 20.92 23.92
C TYR A 476 -15.43 22.38 24.36
N SER A 477 -16.52 23.00 23.88
CA SER A 477 -16.85 24.40 24.20
C SER A 477 -17.88 24.55 25.30
N LYS A 478 -18.60 23.48 25.66
CA LYS A 478 -19.50 23.43 26.81
C LYS A 478 -19.08 22.25 27.68
N PRO A 479 -18.79 22.43 28.98
CA PRO A 479 -18.56 21.32 29.89
C PRO A 479 -19.89 20.62 30.17
N ILE A 480 -20.39 19.84 29.22
CA ILE A 480 -21.48 18.91 29.47
C ILE A 480 -20.86 17.66 30.10
N VAL A 481 -21.40 17.24 31.23
CA VAL A 481 -21.02 16.00 31.92
C VAL A 481 -21.45 14.83 31.04
N GLY A 482 -20.52 14.23 30.30
CA GLY A 482 -20.74 13.05 29.45
C GLY A 482 -19.49 12.68 28.66
N LEU A 483 -19.31 11.40 28.30
CA LEU A 483 -18.23 10.97 27.41
C LEU A 483 -18.50 11.42 25.98
N PHE A 484 -17.47 11.94 25.28
CA PHE A 484 -17.51 12.16 23.84
C PHE A 484 -17.68 10.83 23.13
N ASP A 485 -18.86 10.60 22.53
CA ASP A 485 -19.08 9.39 21.75
C ASP A 485 -18.42 9.54 20.37
N GLU A 486 -17.19 9.06 20.29
CA GLU A 486 -16.39 8.99 19.06
C GLU A 486 -17.10 8.26 17.89
N SER A 487 -18.09 7.39 18.17
CA SER A 487 -18.82 6.64 17.15
C SER A 487 -19.78 7.51 16.31
N THR A 488 -20.12 8.70 16.80
CA THR A 488 -21.01 9.65 16.12
C THR A 488 -20.34 10.40 14.97
N LEU A 489 -19.00 10.37 14.89
CA LEU A 489 -18.20 11.04 13.86
C LEU A 489 -18.33 10.34 12.50
N LYS A 490 -18.67 11.11 11.46
CA LYS A 490 -18.87 10.63 10.08
C LYS A 490 -17.56 10.26 9.40
N CYS A 491 -16.44 10.89 9.77
CA CYS A 491 -15.12 10.63 9.19
C CYS A 491 -14.26 9.65 9.99
N LYS A 492 -14.86 8.94 10.97
CA LYS A 492 -14.18 8.09 11.96
C LYS A 492 -13.28 8.88 12.92
N ALA A 493 -13.22 8.43 14.16
CA ALA A 493 -12.50 9.14 15.21
C ALA A 493 -10.98 9.18 15.01
N GLU A 494 -10.39 8.19 14.34
CA GLU A 494 -8.93 8.15 14.12
C GLU A 494 -8.42 9.36 13.33
N VAL A 495 -9.22 9.85 12.38
CA VAL A 495 -8.92 11.06 11.59
C VAL A 495 -8.73 12.26 12.52
N TRP A 496 -9.61 12.42 13.49
CA TRP A 496 -9.68 13.59 14.36
C TRP A 496 -8.90 13.46 15.67
N ARG A 497 -8.36 12.28 16.00
CA ARG A 497 -7.70 12.00 17.29
C ARG A 497 -6.66 13.04 17.71
N SER A 498 -5.81 13.52 16.80
CA SER A 498 -4.82 14.57 17.15
C SER A 498 -5.44 15.94 17.36
N LEU A 499 -6.51 16.28 16.62
CA LEU A 499 -7.27 17.52 16.82
C LEU A 499 -7.96 17.48 18.19
N ILE A 500 -8.68 16.40 18.48
CA ILE A 500 -9.40 16.15 19.73
C ILE A 500 -8.46 16.25 20.93
N ASN A 501 -7.34 15.50 20.93
CA ASN A 501 -6.39 15.47 22.04
C ASN A 501 -5.67 16.80 22.30
N ARG A 502 -5.57 17.66 21.29
CA ARG A 502 -4.81 18.93 21.36
C ARG A 502 -5.71 20.15 21.28
N TRP A 503 -7.03 19.97 21.29
CA TRP A 503 -8.00 21.01 20.99
C TRP A 503 -7.81 22.27 21.83
N GLN A 504 -7.72 22.13 23.16
CA GLN A 504 -7.50 23.26 24.07
C GLN A 504 -6.16 23.97 23.80
N GLY A 505 -5.13 23.22 23.42
CA GLY A 505 -3.82 23.78 23.10
C GLY A 505 -3.76 24.50 21.76
N ILE A 506 -4.50 24.00 20.78
CA ILE A 506 -4.67 24.65 19.47
C ILE A 506 -5.47 25.95 19.65
N ARG A 507 -6.56 25.89 20.42
CA ARG A 507 -7.38 27.07 20.74
C ARG A 507 -6.59 28.15 21.46
N GLY A 508 -5.65 27.77 22.32
CA GLY A 508 -4.76 28.70 23.02
C GLY A 508 -3.52 29.14 22.23
N GLY A 509 -3.34 28.71 20.97
CA GLY A 509 -2.23 29.11 20.10
C GLY A 509 -0.87 28.45 20.39
N TYR A 510 -0.75 27.61 21.42
CA TYR A 510 0.52 27.01 21.84
C TYR A 510 0.74 25.55 21.38
N LYS A 511 -0.22 24.96 20.65
CA LYS A 511 -0.07 23.66 19.97
C LYS A 511 -0.50 23.76 18.52
N LYS A 512 0.17 22.98 17.68
CA LYS A 512 -0.11 22.85 16.24
C LYS A 512 -0.26 21.38 15.86
N CYS A 513 -0.96 21.14 14.76
CA CYS A 513 -1.20 19.83 14.17
C CYS A 513 -0.92 19.87 12.65
N GLU A 514 0.36 19.89 12.29
CA GLU A 514 0.84 19.95 10.90
C GLU A 514 0.22 18.89 9.98
N LYS A 515 -0.16 17.73 10.52
CA LYS A 515 -0.81 16.64 9.77
C LYS A 515 -2.07 17.08 9.01
N TYR A 516 -2.76 18.14 9.46
CA TYR A 516 -3.99 18.64 8.80
C TYR A 516 -3.72 19.68 7.72
N ARG A 517 -2.46 20.09 7.51
CA ARG A 517 -2.08 21.04 6.45
C ARG A 517 -2.58 20.65 5.05
N PRO A 518 -2.58 19.36 4.64
CA PRO A 518 -3.15 18.96 3.35
C PRO A 518 -4.64 19.31 3.19
N LEU A 519 -5.41 19.34 4.29
CA LEU A 519 -6.82 19.77 4.24
C LEU A 519 -6.95 21.27 4.00
N ALA A 520 -6.08 22.07 4.62
CA ALA A 520 -6.05 23.51 4.41
C ALA A 520 -5.84 23.83 2.92
N GLN A 521 -4.82 23.21 2.32
CA GLN A 521 -4.49 23.34 0.90
C GLN A 521 -5.61 22.84 -0.02
N LEU A 522 -6.27 21.73 0.34
CA LEU A 522 -7.41 21.19 -0.40
C LEU A 522 -8.58 22.18 -0.42
N PHE A 523 -8.97 22.69 0.74
CA PHE A 523 -10.13 23.57 0.87
C PHE A 523 -9.89 24.96 0.28
N GLU A 524 -8.67 25.46 0.32
CA GLU A 524 -8.27 26.68 -0.39
C GLU A 524 -8.54 26.53 -1.91
N ARG A 525 -8.14 25.40 -2.50
CA ARG A 525 -8.41 25.10 -3.92
C ARG A 525 -9.89 24.85 -4.22
N PHE A 526 -10.63 24.32 -3.25
CA PHE A 526 -12.09 24.19 -3.36
C PHE A 526 -12.82 25.52 -3.18
N LYS A 527 -12.13 26.60 -2.77
CA LYS A 527 -12.70 27.89 -2.38
C LYS A 527 -13.65 27.78 -1.19
N GLU A 528 -13.41 26.80 -0.31
CA GLU A 528 -14.08 26.68 0.99
C GLU A 528 -13.22 27.39 2.04
N TYR A 529 -13.17 28.72 1.95
CA TYR A 529 -12.19 29.54 2.69
C TYR A 529 -12.33 29.41 4.21
N ASP A 530 -13.54 29.20 4.73
CA ASP A 530 -13.75 28.93 6.16
C ASP A 530 -12.97 27.69 6.64
N LEU A 531 -13.10 26.59 5.89
CA LEU A 531 -12.41 25.34 6.22
C LEU A 531 -10.91 25.46 5.97
N ALA A 532 -10.50 26.16 4.91
CA ALA A 532 -9.10 26.42 4.61
C ALA A 532 -8.44 27.20 5.77
N GLY A 533 -9.05 28.30 6.20
CA GLY A 533 -8.60 29.11 7.33
C GLY A 533 -8.55 28.32 8.63
N TYR A 534 -9.60 27.54 8.93
CA TYR A 534 -9.61 26.65 10.09
C TYR A 534 -8.43 25.68 10.11
N PHE A 535 -8.17 24.98 8.99
CA PHE A 535 -7.09 24.00 8.96
C PHE A 535 -5.70 24.62 8.88
N TYR A 536 -5.51 25.81 8.28
CA TYR A 536 -4.25 26.56 8.39
C TYR A 536 -4.02 27.03 9.83
N GLN A 537 -5.05 27.51 10.54
CA GLN A 537 -4.95 27.83 11.96
C GLN A 537 -4.54 26.60 12.79
N VAL A 538 -5.15 25.43 12.53
CA VAL A 538 -4.84 24.19 13.24
C VAL A 538 -3.41 23.69 12.95
N SER A 539 -2.93 23.84 11.71
CA SER A 539 -1.66 23.26 11.25
C SER A 539 -0.47 24.21 11.39
N ASP A 540 -0.61 25.43 10.88
CA ASP A 540 0.45 26.42 10.79
C ASP A 540 0.34 27.47 11.91
N GLY A 541 -0.84 27.61 12.54
CA GLY A 541 -1.11 28.55 13.63
C GLY A 541 -1.51 29.94 13.18
N VAL A 542 -1.41 30.22 11.88
CA VAL A 542 -1.73 31.50 11.25
C VAL A 542 -2.28 31.25 9.84
N VAL A 543 -2.96 32.25 9.28
CA VAL A 543 -3.56 32.22 7.94
C VAL A 543 -3.01 33.38 7.11
N LYS A 544 -2.57 33.10 5.88
CA LYS A 544 -2.07 34.11 4.94
C LYS A 544 -3.08 35.23 4.76
N LYS A 545 -2.60 36.48 4.62
CA LYS A 545 -3.41 37.69 4.41
C LYS A 545 -4.50 37.52 3.36
N ASP A 546 -4.13 37.10 2.16
CA ASP A 546 -5.06 36.98 1.03
C ASP A 546 -6.21 36.00 1.33
N LEU A 547 -5.91 34.87 1.98
CA LEU A 547 -6.93 33.91 2.38
C LEU A 547 -7.75 34.42 3.57
N PHE A 548 -7.13 35.11 4.53
CA PHE A 548 -7.80 35.66 5.70
C PHE A 548 -8.87 36.68 5.32
N ASP A 549 -8.61 37.51 4.31
CA ASP A 549 -9.56 38.53 3.86
C ASP A 549 -10.75 37.95 3.06
N GLU A 550 -10.61 36.75 2.50
CA GLU A 550 -11.69 36.00 1.84
C GLU A 550 -12.64 35.30 2.85
N ILE A 551 -12.27 35.21 4.13
CA ILE A 551 -13.10 34.58 5.17
C ILE A 551 -14.15 35.57 5.68
N PRO A 552 -15.47 35.23 5.64
CA PRO A 552 -16.53 36.08 6.18
C PRO A 552 -16.31 36.43 7.66
N LYS A 553 -16.32 37.73 7.97
CA LYS A 553 -16.19 38.26 9.33
C LYS A 553 -17.59 38.50 9.93
N ALA A 554 -17.80 38.10 11.18
CA ALA A 554 -19.03 38.43 11.90
C ALA A 554 -19.08 39.94 12.20
N GLN A 555 -20.28 40.53 12.23
CA GLN A 555 -20.45 41.93 12.64
C GLN A 555 -19.83 42.15 14.02
N ASN A 556 -18.97 43.17 14.15
CA ASN A 556 -18.28 43.57 15.39
C ASN A 556 -17.15 42.65 15.90
N ARG A 557 -16.51 41.84 15.03
CA ARG A 557 -15.24 41.17 15.39
C ARG A 557 -14.13 41.44 14.37
N PRO A 558 -12.91 41.79 14.82
CA PRO A 558 -11.78 42.05 13.92
C PRO A 558 -11.26 40.76 13.26
N SER A 559 -11.42 39.61 13.92
CA SER A 559 -10.98 38.31 13.43
C SER A 559 -12.14 37.30 13.33
N PRO A 560 -12.20 36.48 12.27
CA PRO A 560 -13.22 35.45 12.13
C PRO A 560 -13.00 34.34 13.17
N VAL A 561 -14.10 33.71 13.59
CA VAL A 561 -14.07 32.57 14.52
C VAL A 561 -14.80 31.40 13.85
N ILE A 562 -14.09 30.29 13.67
CA ILE A 562 -14.58 29.14 12.92
C ILE A 562 -14.50 27.91 13.82
N TYR A 563 -15.64 27.25 14.06
CA TYR A 563 -15.76 26.11 14.98
C TYR A 563 -15.02 26.33 16.32
N GLY A 564 -15.11 27.56 16.88
CA GLY A 564 -14.50 27.91 18.17
C GLY A 564 -13.02 28.28 18.16
N LEU A 565 -12.35 28.24 17.00
CA LEU A 565 -11.00 28.76 16.84
C LEU A 565 -11.04 30.19 16.34
N GLY A 566 -10.32 31.08 17.03
CA GLY A 566 -9.99 32.39 16.48
C GLY A 566 -8.98 32.23 15.36
N ILE A 567 -9.26 32.82 14.21
CA ILE A 567 -8.35 32.79 13.07
C ILE A 567 -7.40 33.97 13.20
N GLU A 568 -6.10 33.67 13.24
CA GLU A 568 -5.04 34.66 13.29
C GLU A 568 -4.46 34.88 11.91
N ARG A 569 -4.36 36.15 11.52
CA ARG A 569 -3.74 36.52 10.25
C ARG A 569 -2.22 36.51 10.40
N GLU A 570 -1.53 35.98 9.40
CA GLU A 570 -0.09 36.13 9.25
C GLU A 570 0.25 37.62 9.07
N VAL A 571 1.01 38.17 10.01
CA VAL A 571 1.44 39.57 9.99
C VAL A 571 2.62 39.70 9.04
N THR A 572 2.49 40.50 7.99
CA THR A 572 3.60 40.78 7.07
C THR A 572 4.42 41.98 7.55
N LEU A 573 5.64 42.13 7.04
CA LEU A 573 6.49 43.29 7.36
C LEU A 573 5.83 44.64 7.00
N GLU A 574 4.99 44.67 5.96
CA GLU A 574 4.21 45.85 5.57
C GLU A 574 3.20 46.23 6.66
N ASP A 575 2.53 45.26 7.28
CA ASP A 575 1.55 45.53 8.35
C ASP A 575 2.25 46.08 9.60
N ILE A 576 3.43 45.55 9.94
CA ILE A 576 4.26 46.06 11.05
C ILE A 576 4.68 47.50 10.79
N LEU A 577 5.07 47.83 9.55
CA LEU A 577 5.44 49.19 9.15
C LEU A 577 4.24 50.15 9.22
N ILE A 578 3.07 49.73 8.74
CA ILE A 578 1.83 50.52 8.78
C ILE A 578 1.39 50.74 10.23
N ASP A 579 1.42 49.72 11.09
CA ASP A 579 1.06 49.85 12.50
C ASP A 579 2.04 50.74 13.26
N LEU A 580 3.33 50.70 12.91
CA LEU A 580 4.35 51.55 13.51
C LEU A 580 4.17 53.01 13.06
N VAL A 581 3.85 53.26 11.79
CA VAL A 581 3.47 54.60 11.28
C VAL A 581 2.19 55.10 11.93
N ASN A 582 1.16 54.26 12.05
CA ASN A 582 -0.12 54.63 12.68
C ASN A 582 0.02 54.88 14.18
N SER A 583 0.86 54.12 14.89
CA SER A 583 1.20 54.37 16.30
C SER A 583 1.97 55.67 16.47
N ILE A 584 2.88 56.00 15.55
CA ILE A 584 3.56 57.30 15.54
C ILE A 584 2.56 58.43 15.29
N VAL A 585 1.68 58.31 14.29
CA VAL A 585 0.66 59.31 13.98
C VAL A 585 -0.33 59.49 15.14
N ASN A 586 -0.77 58.41 15.79
CA ASN A 586 -1.66 58.48 16.95
C ASN A 586 -0.98 59.04 18.20
N PHE A 587 0.32 58.79 18.38
CA PHE A 587 1.11 59.37 19.47
C PHE A 587 1.26 60.90 19.32
N PHE A 588 1.35 61.41 18.08
CA PHE A 588 1.45 62.84 17.80
C PHE A 588 0.09 63.55 17.62
N ASN A 589 -1.02 62.82 17.58
CA ASN A 589 -2.38 63.38 17.49
C ASN A 589 -3.01 63.78 18.84
N GLN A 590 -2.23 63.82 19.93
CA GLN A 590 -2.64 64.49 21.17
C GLN A 590 -2.16 65.95 21.13
N ASP A 591 -3.01 66.85 20.63
CA ASP A 591 -2.92 68.32 20.74
C ASP A 591 -1.51 68.94 20.61
N VAL A 592 -0.86 68.78 19.45
CA VAL A 592 0.34 69.57 19.13
C VAL A 592 0.25 70.17 17.72
N ASP A 593 0.63 71.45 17.66
CA ASP A 593 0.65 72.34 16.50
C ASP A 593 1.31 71.68 15.25
N MET A 594 0.59 71.70 14.11
CA MET A 594 0.90 70.95 12.88
C MET A 594 2.30 71.20 12.29
N LYS A 595 2.97 72.29 12.68
CA LYS A 595 4.34 72.60 12.25
C LYS A 595 5.41 71.75 12.95
N LEU A 596 5.13 71.17 14.12
CA LEU A 596 6.06 70.31 14.87
C LEU A 596 6.04 68.84 14.42
N VAL A 597 4.93 68.38 13.82
CA VAL A 597 4.71 66.99 13.37
C VAL A 597 5.64 66.59 12.22
N PHE A 598 6.06 67.55 11.38
CA PHE A 598 7.06 67.29 10.33
C PHE A 598 8.51 67.51 10.80
N VAL A 599 8.73 68.41 11.77
CA VAL A 599 10.07 68.81 12.18
C VAL A 599 10.70 67.78 13.11
N ILE A 600 9.95 67.11 13.98
CA ILE A 600 10.50 66.12 14.92
C ILE A 600 10.95 64.82 14.24
N PRO A 601 10.18 64.17 13.33
CA PRO A 601 10.66 62.98 12.64
C PRO A 601 11.81 63.31 11.68
N VAL A 602 11.80 64.48 11.03
CA VAL A 602 12.93 64.97 10.21
C VAL A 602 14.14 65.29 11.07
N SER A 603 13.96 65.83 12.28
CA SER A 603 15.06 66.11 13.22
C SER A 603 15.61 64.86 13.89
N LEU A 604 14.80 63.82 14.13
CA LEU A 604 15.28 62.51 14.59
C LEU A 604 15.99 61.73 13.47
N LEU A 605 15.56 61.92 12.20
CA LEU A 605 16.31 61.47 11.02
C LEU A 605 17.63 62.23 10.82
N ILE A 606 17.68 63.54 11.13
CA ILE A 606 18.88 64.39 11.01
C ILE A 606 19.86 64.20 12.20
N LEU A 607 19.35 64.04 13.43
CA LEU A 607 20.19 63.78 14.61
C LEU A 607 20.70 62.33 14.64
N GLY A 608 19.94 61.38 14.07
CA GLY A 608 20.43 60.03 13.81
C GLY A 608 21.50 59.94 12.69
N SER A 609 21.61 60.97 11.85
CA SER A 609 22.57 61.02 10.72
C SER A 609 23.77 61.95 10.95
N GLY A 610 23.91 62.54 12.13
CA GLY A 610 25.03 63.41 12.50
C GLY A 610 26.35 62.72 12.90
N TRP A 611 26.40 61.37 12.94
CA TRP A 611 27.64 60.62 13.24
C TRP A 611 28.23 59.84 12.06
N PHE A 612 27.77 60.07 10.83
CA PHE A 612 28.33 59.44 9.63
C PHE A 612 28.89 60.49 8.67
N ILE A 613 30.04 61.06 9.03
CA ILE A 613 30.92 61.71 8.05
C ILE A 613 31.66 60.59 7.30
N GLY A 614 31.31 60.42 6.02
CA GLY A 614 32.19 59.82 5.03
C GLY A 614 31.67 58.58 4.30
N SER A 615 30.66 58.71 3.44
CA SER A 615 30.78 58.42 2.00
C SER A 615 29.41 58.35 1.30
N LYS A 616 29.23 59.29 0.37
CA LYS A 616 28.52 59.27 -0.91
C LYS A 616 27.40 58.23 -1.18
N THR A 617 26.31 58.83 -1.69
CA THR A 617 25.30 58.34 -2.65
C THR A 617 24.16 57.45 -2.15
N TRP A 618 23.05 58.09 -1.83
CA TRP A 618 21.70 57.54 -2.00
C TRP A 618 21.30 57.62 -3.48
N GLN A 619 21.00 56.46 -4.07
CA GLN A 619 20.05 56.33 -5.18
C GLN A 619 19.01 55.30 -4.73
N TYR A 620 17.78 55.77 -4.51
CA TYR A 620 16.62 54.91 -4.34
C TYR A 620 16.04 54.61 -5.73
N VAL A 621 16.11 53.35 -6.15
CA VAL A 621 15.30 52.76 -7.22
C VAL A 621 14.75 51.44 -6.69
N TYR A 622 13.47 51.21 -7.00
CA TYR A 622 12.60 50.10 -6.59
C TYR A 622 13.28 48.72 -6.53
N ALA A 623 13.14 48.04 -5.38
CA ALA A 623 13.82 46.79 -5.07
C ALA A 623 13.37 45.55 -5.88
N ASN A 624 12.31 45.60 -6.69
CA ASN A 624 11.92 44.45 -7.53
C ASN A 624 12.40 44.56 -8.99
N GLU A 625 12.81 45.73 -9.47
CA GLU A 625 13.42 45.90 -10.81
C GLU A 625 14.96 45.99 -10.76
N ALA A 626 15.53 46.50 -9.66
CA ALA A 626 16.98 46.52 -9.45
C ALA A 626 17.55 45.10 -9.19
N GLU A 627 16.83 44.24 -8.47
CA GLU A 627 17.19 42.82 -8.28
C GLU A 627 17.21 42.06 -9.61
N LYS A 628 16.27 42.36 -10.52
CA LYS A 628 16.17 41.72 -11.83
C LYS A 628 17.26 42.20 -12.79
N PHE A 629 17.60 43.50 -12.75
CA PHE A 629 18.63 44.13 -13.58
C PHE A 629 20.08 43.74 -13.16
N LEU A 630 20.33 43.52 -11.87
CA LEU A 630 21.66 43.12 -11.36
C LEU A 630 21.98 41.63 -11.59
N CYS A 631 20.95 40.77 -11.63
CA CYS A 631 21.08 39.37 -12.05
C CYS A 631 21.35 39.23 -13.56
N GLU A 632 20.76 40.09 -14.39
CA GLU A 632 20.91 40.03 -15.85
C GLU A 632 22.30 40.52 -16.33
N LYS A 633 22.95 41.41 -15.58
CA LYS A 633 24.28 41.99 -15.88
C LYS A 633 25.48 41.19 -15.38
N SER A 634 25.29 40.20 -14.51
CA SER A 634 26.39 39.45 -13.85
C SER A 634 26.66 38.06 -14.44
N GLY A 635 25.92 37.63 -15.46
CA GLY A 635 26.28 36.47 -16.29
C GLY A 635 26.32 35.11 -15.57
N GLY A 636 25.52 34.91 -14.51
CA GLY A 636 25.44 33.66 -13.75
C GLY A 636 24.01 33.15 -13.59
N GLY A 637 23.79 31.87 -13.86
CA GLY A 637 22.48 31.22 -13.98
C GLY A 637 21.68 30.98 -12.69
N GLU A 638 20.53 30.35 -12.89
CA GLU A 638 19.38 30.17 -11.98
C GLU A 638 19.73 29.53 -10.63
N ASN A 639 19.95 30.36 -9.60
CA ASN A 639 19.52 30.21 -8.18
C ASN A 639 20.34 31.17 -7.30
N CYS A 640 19.74 32.28 -6.87
CA CYS A 640 20.40 33.25 -6.02
C CYS A 640 19.60 33.45 -4.71
N PRO A 641 19.97 32.80 -3.59
CA PRO A 641 19.44 33.15 -2.28
C PRO A 641 20.34 34.21 -1.61
N VAL A 642 19.87 35.44 -1.48
CA VAL A 642 20.57 36.48 -0.71
C VAL A 642 20.20 36.34 0.77
N ILE A 643 21.15 35.95 1.62
CA ILE A 643 21.00 35.97 3.09
C ILE A 643 21.17 37.42 3.54
N VAL A 644 20.11 38.05 4.05
CA VAL A 644 20.21 39.40 4.65
C VAL A 644 20.74 39.28 6.08
N LEU A 645 22.02 39.53 6.24
CA LEU A 645 22.74 39.51 7.51
C LEU A 645 22.56 40.88 8.22
N ASN A 646 21.72 40.97 9.26
CA ASN A 646 21.57 42.17 10.11
C ASN A 646 22.60 42.19 11.24
N GLY A 647 23.55 43.14 11.24
CA GLY A 647 24.78 43.18 12.07
C GLY A 647 24.60 43.21 13.59
N LYS A 648 23.41 42.92 14.12
CA LYS A 648 23.08 42.80 15.54
C LYS A 648 22.94 41.35 16.04
N THR A 649 22.79 40.37 15.14
CA THR A 649 22.47 38.96 15.50
C THR A 649 23.51 37.93 15.02
N HIS A 650 24.54 38.37 14.31
CA HIS A 650 25.62 37.51 13.80
C HIS A 650 26.97 38.20 13.98
N TYR A 651 28.05 37.43 14.06
CA TYR A 651 29.40 37.99 14.14
C TYR A 651 29.80 38.61 12.80
N SER A 652 30.23 39.87 12.82
CA SER A 652 30.86 40.50 11.66
C SER A 652 32.19 39.82 11.33
N PHE A 653 32.64 39.95 10.08
CA PHE A 653 33.93 39.38 9.68
C PHE A 653 35.10 39.86 10.55
N ASN A 654 35.08 41.13 10.99
CA ASN A 654 36.11 41.68 11.88
C ASN A 654 36.11 41.01 13.27
N GLU A 655 34.93 40.66 13.80
CA GLU A 655 34.82 39.93 15.06
C GLU A 655 35.24 38.46 14.88
N ILE A 656 34.87 37.82 13.76
CA ILE A 656 35.31 36.46 13.41
C ILE A 656 36.83 36.39 13.31
N LYS A 657 37.45 37.39 12.67
CA LYS A 657 38.90 37.56 12.54
C LYS A 657 39.62 37.66 13.89
N GLN A 658 38.93 38.06 14.96
CA GLN A 658 39.48 38.08 16.32
C GLN A 658 39.17 36.81 17.11
N VAL A 659 37.92 36.32 17.05
CA VAL A 659 37.45 35.21 17.87
C VAL A 659 38.02 33.88 17.42
N ILE A 660 38.02 33.60 16.11
CA ILE A 660 38.42 32.29 15.59
C ILE A 660 39.92 32.00 15.84
N PRO A 661 40.86 32.92 15.56
CA PRO A 661 42.26 32.67 15.88
C PRO A 661 42.54 32.50 17.38
N LYS A 662 41.77 33.21 18.22
CA LYS A 662 41.85 33.08 19.67
C LYS A 662 41.43 31.68 20.14
N VAL A 663 40.34 31.13 19.59
CA VAL A 663 39.88 29.75 19.86
C VAL A 663 40.95 28.74 19.44
N VAL A 664 41.50 28.86 18.22
CA VAL A 664 42.52 27.95 17.72
C VAL A 664 43.76 27.97 18.62
N ASN A 665 44.28 29.16 18.95
CA ASN A 665 45.43 29.29 19.84
C ASN A 665 45.16 28.69 21.23
N GLN A 666 43.97 28.93 21.80
CA GLN A 666 43.60 28.37 23.09
C GLN A 666 43.58 26.85 23.09
N VAL A 667 42.98 26.23 22.07
CA VAL A 667 42.93 24.77 21.93
C VAL A 667 44.32 24.19 21.66
N VAL A 668 45.12 24.81 20.80
CA VAL A 668 46.50 24.38 20.51
C VAL A 668 47.35 24.40 21.77
N GLU A 669 47.29 25.47 22.58
CA GLU A 669 48.03 25.54 23.84
C GLU A 669 47.53 24.52 24.88
N GLN A 670 46.23 24.22 24.91
CA GLN A 670 45.69 23.14 25.74
C GLN A 670 46.24 21.77 25.32
N GLN A 671 46.28 21.47 24.02
CA GLN A 671 46.80 20.21 23.48
C GLN A 671 48.32 20.07 23.70
N LYS A 672 49.10 21.16 23.54
CA LYS A 672 50.54 21.17 23.85
C LYS A 672 50.81 20.88 25.33
N LYS A 673 50.00 21.41 26.25
CA LYS A 673 50.11 21.12 27.69
C LYS A 673 49.79 19.65 28.02
N ILE A 674 48.88 19.02 27.28
CA ILE A 674 48.55 17.59 27.45
C ILE A 674 49.70 16.69 26.98
N LEU A 675 50.50 17.13 25.99
CA LEU A 675 51.59 16.37 25.38
C LEU A 675 52.97 16.59 26.04
N THR A 676 53.10 17.49 27.02
CA THR A 676 54.38 17.76 27.70
C THR A 676 54.30 17.36 29.18
N PRO A 677 54.90 16.25 29.62
CA PRO A 677 55.00 15.93 31.05
C PRO A 677 55.99 16.87 31.75
N GLU A 678 55.69 17.26 33.00
CA GLU A 678 56.64 17.97 33.86
C GLU A 678 57.99 17.21 33.97
N PRO A 679 59.14 17.92 34.04
CA PRO A 679 60.45 17.29 34.07
C PRO A 679 60.71 16.68 35.45
N THR A 680 60.68 15.34 35.53
CA THR A 680 61.35 14.64 36.63
C THR A 680 62.82 14.47 36.25
N GLN A 681 63.70 14.89 37.16
CA GLN A 681 65.16 14.92 36.99
C GLN A 681 65.74 13.60 36.49
N SER A 682 66.44 13.63 35.35
CA SER A 682 67.55 12.73 35.00
C SER A 682 68.30 13.31 33.79
N PRO A 683 69.62 13.55 33.86
CA PRO A 683 70.38 14.13 32.76
C PRO A 683 70.86 13.03 31.80
N GLY A 684 70.59 13.22 30.51
CA GLY A 684 71.31 12.54 29.44
C GLY A 684 70.40 11.75 28.49
N LEU A 685 70.09 12.34 27.35
CA LEU A 685 70.53 11.85 26.03
C LEU A 685 70.05 12.83 24.96
N ASN A 686 70.96 13.27 24.09
CA ASN A 686 70.64 14.04 22.91
C ASN A 686 69.66 13.29 22.01
N ARG A 687 68.54 13.92 21.63
CA ARG A 687 67.83 13.60 20.38
C ARG A 687 67.36 14.87 19.68
N SER A 688 68.17 15.27 18.71
CA SER A 688 67.71 15.93 17.50
C SER A 688 66.54 15.12 16.91
N GLY A 689 65.37 15.76 16.74
CA GLY A 689 64.17 15.12 16.20
C GLY A 689 62.82 15.65 16.70
N GLN A 690 62.74 16.83 17.32
CA GLN A 690 61.51 17.33 17.97
C GLN A 690 60.72 18.41 17.19
N SER A 691 60.97 18.61 15.89
CA SER A 691 60.29 19.69 15.13
C SER A 691 59.09 19.25 14.27
N SER A 692 58.84 17.95 14.06
CA SER A 692 57.74 17.52 13.15
C SER A 692 56.42 17.18 13.84
N GLU A 693 56.41 16.79 15.12
CA GLU A 693 55.16 16.44 15.84
C GLU A 693 54.45 17.65 16.46
N GLN A 694 55.15 18.76 16.71
CA GLN A 694 54.54 20.00 17.22
C GLN A 694 53.88 20.86 16.13
N GLN A 695 54.28 20.72 14.86
CA GLN A 695 53.68 21.42 13.72
C GLN A 695 52.37 20.80 13.22
N ASP A 696 52.06 19.55 13.58
CA ASP A 696 50.86 18.84 13.10
C ASP A 696 49.59 19.14 13.94
N ILE A 697 49.76 19.60 15.19
CA ILE A 697 48.64 19.85 16.11
C ILE A 697 47.81 21.06 15.66
N GLU A 698 48.46 22.14 15.22
CA GLU A 698 47.77 23.34 14.74
C GLU A 698 46.98 23.05 13.46
N GLY A 699 47.59 22.32 12.51
CA GLY A 699 46.91 21.86 11.30
C GLY A 699 45.70 20.98 11.61
N LYS A 700 45.81 20.08 12.60
CA LYS A 700 44.70 19.23 13.04
C LYS A 700 43.56 20.03 13.68
N VAL A 701 43.86 21.02 14.51
CA VAL A 701 42.86 21.91 15.13
C VAL A 701 42.13 22.74 14.06
N ILE A 702 42.87 23.29 13.10
CA ILE A 702 42.29 24.06 11.98
C ILE A 702 41.39 23.18 11.10
N GLY A 703 41.83 21.95 10.80
CA GLY A 703 41.06 20.99 10.02
C GLY A 703 39.71 20.64 10.68
N GLU A 704 39.70 20.40 11.99
CA GLU A 704 38.46 20.13 12.73
C GLU A 704 37.55 21.36 12.84
N LEU A 705 38.13 22.55 13.03
CA LEU A 705 37.36 23.80 13.00
C LEU A 705 36.60 23.97 11.67
N ILE A 706 37.28 23.80 10.54
CA ILE A 706 36.67 23.91 9.21
C ILE A 706 35.55 22.88 9.03
N GLN A 707 35.75 21.64 9.53
CA GLN A 707 34.69 20.63 9.52
C GLN A 707 33.49 21.00 10.39
N ILE A 708 33.71 21.58 11.57
CA ILE A 708 32.65 22.02 12.49
C ILE A 708 31.83 23.16 11.89
N LEU A 709 32.48 24.10 11.22
CA LEU A 709 31.84 25.21 10.51
C LEU A 709 31.08 24.75 9.25
N GLY A 710 31.41 23.57 8.72
CA GLY A 710 30.64 22.91 7.66
C GLY A 710 30.90 23.43 6.24
N ASP A 711 31.88 24.30 6.05
CA ASP A 711 32.32 24.79 4.74
C ASP A 711 33.81 24.48 4.53
N LYS A 712 34.09 23.49 3.67
CA LYS A 712 35.44 23.01 3.36
C LYS A 712 36.27 23.96 2.49
N THR A 713 35.65 25.01 1.96
CA THR A 713 36.32 25.98 1.09
C THR A 713 36.89 27.18 1.85
N LEU A 714 36.63 27.26 3.16
CA LEU A 714 37.26 28.23 4.06
C LEU A 714 38.77 27.98 4.18
N LYS A 715 39.57 29.03 4.07
CA LYS A 715 41.02 29.00 4.28
C LYS A 715 41.37 29.80 5.52
N TYR A 716 41.99 29.15 6.50
CA TYR A 716 42.29 29.79 7.78
C TYR A 716 43.28 30.96 7.64
N GLU A 717 44.12 30.94 6.60
CA GLU A 717 45.05 32.01 6.25
C GLU A 717 44.33 33.34 5.96
N ASP A 718 43.06 33.29 5.51
CA ASP A 718 42.24 34.48 5.26
C ASP A 718 42.03 35.30 6.54
N LEU A 719 42.03 34.67 7.72
CA LEU A 719 41.87 35.34 9.01
C LEU A 719 43.17 35.99 9.50
N ASN A 720 44.32 35.56 8.99
CA ASN A 720 45.64 36.07 9.39
C ASN A 720 46.22 37.09 8.40
N SER A 721 45.62 37.26 7.22
CA SER A 721 46.09 38.21 6.21
C SER A 721 45.92 39.68 6.65
N THR A 722 46.97 40.47 6.50
CA THR A 722 46.95 41.94 6.63
C THR A 722 46.52 42.65 5.34
N ASP A 723 46.38 41.92 4.23
CA ASP A 723 46.01 42.47 2.93
C ASP A 723 44.49 42.70 2.82
N LYS A 724 44.10 43.45 1.78
CA LYS A 724 42.69 43.76 1.50
C LYS A 724 41.96 42.50 1.02
N ILE A 725 41.29 41.81 1.94
CA ILE A 725 40.51 40.59 1.67
C ILE A 725 39.28 40.91 0.81
N GLU A 726 39.02 40.07 -0.20
CA GLU A 726 37.86 40.17 -1.09
C GLU A 726 36.54 40.03 -0.33
N GLU A 727 35.52 40.80 -0.72
CA GLU A 727 34.23 40.84 -0.02
C GLU A 727 33.49 39.49 -0.05
N ALA A 728 33.72 38.69 -1.10
CA ALA A 728 33.18 37.33 -1.22
C ALA A 728 33.71 36.40 -0.12
N VAL A 729 35.01 36.47 0.19
CA VAL A 729 35.66 35.68 1.25
C VAL A 729 35.13 36.09 2.62
N LYS A 730 34.94 37.39 2.86
CA LYS A 730 34.34 37.87 4.12
C LYS A 730 32.92 37.34 4.31
N THR A 731 32.11 37.42 3.26
CA THR A 731 30.71 36.95 3.27
C THR A 731 30.65 35.46 3.57
N GLN A 732 31.56 34.68 2.97
CA GLN A 732 31.63 33.25 3.17
C GLN A 732 31.92 32.87 4.64
N TRP A 733 32.90 33.51 5.27
CA TRP A 733 33.21 33.32 6.68
C TRP A 733 32.04 33.68 7.59
N VAL A 734 31.33 34.78 7.31
CA VAL A 734 30.16 35.19 8.10
C VAL A 734 29.03 34.17 7.97
N ILE A 735 28.74 33.66 6.77
CA ILE A 735 27.72 32.63 6.55
C ILE A 735 28.05 31.35 7.31
N ALA A 736 29.30 30.87 7.24
CA ALA A 736 29.70 29.64 7.90
C ALA A 736 29.56 29.73 9.43
N VAL A 737 30.02 30.83 10.03
CA VAL A 737 29.88 31.07 11.47
C VAL A 737 28.42 31.25 11.87
N TYR A 738 27.62 31.97 11.08
CA TYR A 738 26.20 32.16 11.35
C TYR A 738 25.42 30.85 11.31
N ASN A 739 25.67 29.99 10.32
CA ASN A 739 25.06 28.67 10.22
C ASN A 739 25.42 27.79 11.43
N TYR A 740 26.67 27.86 11.88
CA TYR A 740 27.10 27.19 13.11
C TYR A 740 26.37 27.75 14.34
N GLN A 741 26.22 29.07 14.48
CA GLN A 741 25.48 29.68 15.57
C GLN A 741 24.02 29.20 15.63
N LEU A 742 23.33 29.15 14.48
CA LEU A 742 21.96 28.65 14.38
C LEU A 742 21.86 27.19 14.83
N LYS A 743 22.77 26.34 14.34
CA LYS A 743 22.79 24.92 14.68
C LYS A 743 23.09 24.68 16.16
N SER A 744 23.97 25.49 16.73
CA SER A 744 24.42 25.39 18.12
C SER A 744 23.58 26.20 19.11
N LYS A 745 22.50 26.86 18.65
CA LYS A 745 21.60 27.71 19.46
C LYS A 745 22.33 28.80 20.25
N ILE A 746 23.31 29.45 19.61
CA ILE A 746 24.11 30.52 20.23
C ILE A 746 23.41 31.87 20.01
N GLU A 747 22.81 32.43 21.06
CA GLU A 747 22.25 33.79 21.04
C GLU A 747 23.36 34.83 21.33
N GLN A 748 23.62 35.78 20.44
CA GLN A 748 24.39 36.99 20.78
C GLN A 748 23.47 37.93 21.61
N LYS A 749 23.81 38.56 22.72
CA LYS A 749 25.08 39.09 23.27
C LYS A 749 24.96 39.08 24.80
N ILE A 750 25.56 38.11 25.51
CA ILE A 750 25.62 38.18 26.99
C ILE A 750 26.87 38.96 27.40
N SER A 751 26.65 40.14 27.96
CA SER A 751 27.58 40.74 28.93
C SER A 751 26.79 41.02 30.19
N THR A 752 26.85 40.09 31.14
CA THR A 752 26.60 40.40 32.55
C THR A 752 27.79 39.88 33.36
N GLN A 753 28.74 40.78 33.62
CA GLN A 753 29.52 40.67 34.85
C GLN A 753 28.55 40.82 36.03
N LYS A 754 28.67 39.91 36.98
CA LYS A 754 27.98 39.84 38.27
C LYS A 754 27.90 41.21 38.96
N SER A 755 26.70 41.55 39.44
CA SER A 755 26.54 42.33 40.67
C SER A 755 25.33 41.77 41.42
N ASN A 756 25.57 41.23 42.61
CA ASN A 756 24.54 40.74 43.51
C ASN A 756 23.70 41.92 44.01
N LYS A 757 22.42 41.98 43.61
CA LYS A 757 21.38 42.68 44.34
C LYS A 757 20.07 41.91 44.17
N GLU A 758 19.53 41.44 45.27
CA GLU A 758 18.19 40.85 45.34
C GLU A 758 17.18 41.99 45.21
N GLU A 759 16.35 41.96 44.17
CA GLU A 759 15.21 42.88 44.02
C GLU A 759 13.90 42.09 43.94
N CYS A 760 12.95 42.47 44.82
CA CYS A 760 11.61 41.88 44.93
C CYS A 760 10.74 42.38 43.75
N PHE A 761 10.23 41.48 42.91
CA PHE A 761 9.58 41.84 41.65
C PHE A 761 8.10 42.25 41.76
N LEU A 762 7.43 42.05 42.92
CA LEU A 762 6.06 42.54 43.16
C LEU A 762 5.71 42.47 44.66
N GLN A 763 5.25 43.58 45.24
CA GLN A 763 4.76 43.66 46.61
C GLN A 763 3.23 43.87 46.60
N ILE A 764 2.47 42.83 46.91
CA ILE A 764 1.03 42.92 47.15
C ILE A 764 0.77 42.26 48.51
N PHE A 765 0.25 43.04 49.47
CA PHE A 765 -0.10 42.61 50.83
C PHE A 765 0.98 41.78 51.56
N GLY A 766 2.22 42.28 51.61
CA GLY A 766 3.22 41.81 52.58
C GLY A 766 3.89 40.45 52.32
N PHE A 767 3.66 39.78 51.20
CA PHE A 767 4.41 38.58 50.80
C PHE A 767 5.28 38.83 49.55
N CYS A 768 6.57 38.46 49.60
CA CYS A 768 7.49 38.50 48.44
C CYS A 768 7.54 37.10 47.79
N LEU A 769 7.18 37.01 46.51
CA LEU A 769 7.14 35.75 45.75
C LEU A 769 8.48 35.54 45.01
N GLN A 770 9.28 34.56 45.45
CA GLN A 770 10.49 34.13 44.75
C GLN A 770 10.14 33.21 43.58
N LYS A 771 10.71 33.47 42.40
CA LYS A 771 10.65 32.55 41.25
C LYS A 771 12.02 31.89 41.07
N ASN A 772 12.06 30.57 41.24
CA ASN A 772 13.19 29.74 40.82
C ASN A 772 13.23 29.68 39.28
N ILE A 773 14.24 30.28 38.67
CA ILE A 773 14.55 30.13 37.25
C ILE A 773 15.55 28.97 37.13
N LYS A 774 15.19 27.94 36.34
CA LYS A 774 16.16 26.94 35.87
C LYS A 774 17.06 27.60 34.82
N THR A 775 18.36 27.63 35.06
CA THR A 775 19.37 28.15 34.14
C THR A 775 19.61 27.15 33.00
N GLU A 776 19.26 27.52 31.76
CA GLU A 776 19.91 26.95 30.57
C GLU A 776 21.24 27.68 30.38
N GLU A 777 22.35 26.95 30.26
CA GLU A 777 23.67 27.55 30.04
C GLU A 777 23.80 28.03 28.58
N THR A 778 23.68 29.34 28.36
CA THR A 778 23.97 29.97 27.06
C THR A 778 25.49 30.16 26.90
N TYR A 779 26.10 29.49 25.91
CA TYR A 779 27.53 29.59 25.64
C TYR A 779 27.85 30.75 24.67
N SER A 780 28.96 31.47 24.88
CA SER A 780 29.52 32.37 23.87
C SER A 780 30.08 31.57 22.68
N LEU A 781 30.21 32.19 21.49
CA LEU A 781 30.76 31.51 20.31
C LEU A 781 32.16 30.94 20.59
N GLU A 782 33.00 31.71 21.28
CA GLU A 782 34.34 31.29 21.70
C GLU A 782 34.29 30.03 22.58
N ALA A 783 33.45 30.01 23.61
CA ALA A 783 33.35 28.89 24.54
C ALA A 783 32.78 27.63 23.87
N LYS A 784 31.77 27.80 23.01
CA LYS A 784 31.11 26.68 22.33
C LYS A 784 32.03 26.05 21.28
N LEU A 785 32.70 26.85 20.45
CA LEU A 785 33.68 26.33 19.48
C LEU A 785 34.85 25.64 20.18
N THR A 786 35.38 26.23 21.27
CA THR A 786 36.47 25.61 22.04
C THR A 786 36.09 24.22 22.56
N ASN A 787 34.87 24.07 23.10
CA ASN A 787 34.38 22.78 23.57
C ASN A 787 34.18 21.78 22.43
N ASP A 788 33.52 22.19 21.34
CA ASP A 788 33.23 21.29 20.22
C ASP A 788 34.51 20.79 19.52
N ILE A 789 35.53 21.64 19.40
CA ILE A 789 36.85 21.25 18.87
C ILE A 789 37.54 20.27 19.85
N ASN A 790 37.53 20.56 21.15
CA ASN A 790 38.14 19.68 22.14
C ASN A 790 37.45 18.30 22.24
N GLU A 791 36.13 18.22 22.06
CA GLU A 791 35.42 16.93 21.99
C GLU A 791 35.88 16.09 20.81
N LYS A 792 36.13 16.71 19.65
CA LYS A 792 36.57 16.02 18.45
C LYS A 792 38.05 15.60 18.47
N ILE A 793 38.88 16.27 19.25
CA ILE A 793 40.33 15.99 19.31
C ILE A 793 40.68 14.96 20.41
N LYS A 794 39.79 14.68 21.38
CA LYS A 794 40.03 13.64 22.41
C LYS A 794 40.18 12.24 21.78
N PRO A 795 41.20 11.45 22.14
CA PRO A 795 41.29 10.05 21.71
C PRO A 795 40.20 9.20 22.38
N GLU A 796 39.48 8.39 21.60
CA GLU A 796 38.45 7.45 22.10
C GLU A 796 39.05 6.49 23.14
N SER A 797 38.54 6.55 24.38
CA SER A 797 38.77 5.50 25.36
C SER A 797 38.04 4.22 24.92
N LYS A 798 38.79 3.18 24.55
CA LYS A 798 38.26 1.83 24.34
C LYS A 798 37.69 1.30 25.66
N ASP A 799 36.38 1.45 25.86
CA ASP A 799 35.65 0.63 26.82
C ASP A 799 34.22 0.38 26.32
N LYS A 800 34.07 -0.67 25.50
CA LYS A 800 32.80 -1.36 25.26
C LYS A 800 32.99 -2.82 25.63
N THR A 801 32.84 -3.11 26.92
CA THR A 801 32.73 -4.48 27.43
C THR A 801 31.34 -5.01 27.13
N THR A 802 31.33 -6.05 26.29
CA THR A 802 30.22 -6.93 25.94
C THR A 802 29.62 -7.57 27.20
N LYS A 803 28.34 -7.32 27.51
CA LYS A 803 27.59 -8.10 28.50
C LYS A 803 26.85 -9.25 27.82
N THR A 804 27.50 -10.41 27.79
CA THR A 804 26.87 -11.73 27.64
C THR A 804 27.49 -12.64 28.70
N GLY A 805 26.68 -13.20 29.61
CA GLY A 805 27.20 -14.13 30.63
C GLY A 805 26.21 -14.49 31.74
N SER A 806 25.53 -15.62 31.53
CA SER A 806 25.19 -16.67 32.49
C SER A 806 24.43 -16.35 33.78
N LYS A 807 23.14 -16.74 33.78
CA LYS A 807 22.47 -17.30 34.96
C LYS A 807 22.94 -18.75 35.13
N VAL A 808 23.68 -19.01 36.22
CA VAL A 808 23.84 -20.34 36.82
C VAL A 808 23.14 -20.32 38.17
N LYS A 809 22.44 -21.43 38.45
CA LYS A 809 21.66 -21.71 39.66
C LYS A 809 22.50 -21.58 40.94
N SER A 810 21.87 -20.98 41.96
CA SER A 810 21.80 -21.47 43.33
C SER A 810 20.43 -21.09 43.88
#